data_AF-A0A6G6KAF8-F1
#
_entry.id   AF-A0A6G6KAF8-F1
#
_cell.length_a   1.000
_cell.length_b   1.000
_cell.length_c   1.000
_cell.angle_alpha   90.00
_cell.angle_beta   90.00
_cell.angle_gamma   90.00
#
_symmetry.space_group_name_H-M   'P 1'
#
loop_
_entity.id
_entity.type
_entity.pdbx_description
1 polymer ?
#
loop_
_entity_poly.entity_id
_entity_poly.type
_entity_poly.pdbx_seq_one_letter_code
_entity_poly.pdbx_strand_id
1 'polypeptide(L)'
;MANQLTGVFDAALQISVQRLNGLLATMHQNRWEKEQNAASKLPTFPHADKIRLGPPPFGIDPHLLRLAVQAHHHQMEQTGKGSGIGLPSVSSMLESLPPEIAAVAGENLPNWENLTSLSADSTSIARGLAEVQISAPFVILANGDINKVTVHVFVRARYLADTPSHLLPERIHGEVRIGYELKREGNSLKVVPPEDDSKVSFISNTTLPHVVTAAITKEIGILVRERFRPSLVDFTSDFGFAGSFKAIGSGTSQVLAIPISLTGGVPVGSANSLNNAWLGNQDFALAVSKEFVGTQFEPALAPLRGFSVRITVNVDALIFGFSVAQFTLRILDARLEWSAGLVTLRVDAKLLASAIFGSIQESYDIAITQGMHFQLAPRTITLTAVDSDLKVTGAPDEFGIPDAAWKAARDARNRALPAVQQMVPKIFQNAESPEIGKGALLRIGIALRRFDPVLAVEYKNIEVNTNGLIVRGSISGGKRMAPIADIRSADDGDSYTALHSWIPGGRIEKLVWGMYEKVPFQKALAGTGLLWTLPWEGMPKFSGEETEHFMFPHAWTLPRSTTVCLTIYGSRRNLRGVVEDGDEVWGADNTHGLCAPVVLPPIFILPNWKKFEIPNIWPDFTGELILEDLVFAHIDAAAHDWPAGELTTNHLVHFLDWNAEQPMQAIHEALALMKKKRFALTLVVVVPQGSLKVHRTEMEAKLGLDGPHEKVGQKEGQSPVHIQIAEDLNQGWSEMFHASSTPATFFVNARQEPVWGVDGAVDPGELAAVLDKEIVPAPAAKGRLPEPAIRPGNLLPSISFIDDQGSFIRLEDFSEKELMLCFWKSTSQPSLRELQRLQEIQKTDGELIIVGLCGDEDAEVISRIRDQYQLSFILGQDPDRHIARSLKVRCWPTTLRVGREGILHSTQFGYPMKQGLGKE
;
A
#
# COMPACT_ATOMS: atom_id res chain seq x y z
N MET A 1 -1.47 -28.71 38.82
CA MET A 1 -0.18 -28.02 39.05
C MET A 1 0.24 -27.37 37.74
N ALA A 2 0.93 -26.22 37.78
CA ALA A 2 1.41 -25.58 36.55
C ALA A 2 2.52 -26.42 35.91
N ASN A 3 2.42 -26.76 34.62
CA ASN A 3 3.49 -27.41 33.87
C ASN A 3 4.34 -26.38 33.11
N GLN A 4 5.50 -26.79 32.62
CA GLN A 4 6.46 -25.88 31.98
C GLN A 4 6.07 -25.42 30.56
N LEU A 5 5.07 -26.03 29.91
CA LEU A 5 4.65 -25.65 28.55
C LEU A 5 3.47 -24.70 28.53
N THR A 6 2.41 -25.08 29.24
CA THR A 6 1.09 -24.45 29.19
C THR A 6 0.72 -23.80 30.52
N GLY A 7 1.61 -23.81 31.51
CA GLY A 7 1.33 -23.27 32.84
C GLY A 7 0.19 -24.06 33.49
N VAL A 8 -0.83 -23.36 33.99
CA VAL A 8 -2.04 -24.00 34.56
C VAL A 8 -3.10 -24.36 33.51
N PHE A 9 -2.85 -24.08 32.23
CA PHE A 9 -3.83 -24.24 31.16
C PHE A 9 -3.66 -25.56 30.42
N ASP A 10 -4.72 -26.02 29.75
CA ASP A 10 -4.67 -27.21 28.89
C ASP A 10 -3.85 -26.98 27.62
N ALA A 11 -3.91 -25.76 27.08
CA ALA A 11 -3.17 -25.37 25.90
C ALA A 11 -2.74 -23.91 25.92
N ALA A 12 -1.66 -23.62 25.20
CA ALA A 12 -1.16 -22.27 25.00
C ALA A 12 -0.68 -22.10 23.56
N LEU A 13 -0.95 -20.94 22.97
CA LEU A 13 -0.47 -20.51 21.66
C LEU A 13 0.66 -19.49 21.85
N GLN A 14 1.76 -19.66 21.15
CA GLN A 14 2.81 -18.66 21.02
C GLN A 14 2.81 -18.12 19.59
N ILE A 15 2.84 -16.80 19.45
CA ILE A 15 3.03 -16.11 18.17
C ILE A 15 4.25 -15.22 18.32
N SER A 16 5.12 -15.18 17.31
CA SER A 16 6.21 -14.22 17.28
C SER A 16 5.66 -12.78 17.31
N VAL A 17 6.21 -11.93 18.19
CA VAL A 17 5.86 -10.50 18.22
C VAL A 17 6.27 -9.82 16.92
N GLN A 18 7.40 -10.25 16.35
CA GLN A 18 7.81 -9.82 15.02
C GLN A 18 6.73 -10.16 14.00
N ARG A 19 6.19 -11.38 14.03
CA ARG A 19 5.12 -11.76 13.10
C ARG A 19 3.84 -10.96 13.29
N LEU A 20 3.48 -10.64 14.53
CA LEU A 20 2.36 -9.75 14.84
C LEU A 20 2.54 -8.37 14.18
N ASN A 21 3.74 -7.80 14.22
CA ASN A 21 4.06 -6.54 13.53
C ASN A 21 3.93 -6.63 12.01
N GLY A 22 4.19 -7.81 11.42
CA GLY A 22 3.91 -8.07 10.00
C GLY A 22 2.41 -8.05 9.67
N LEU A 23 1.56 -8.54 10.57
CA LEU A 23 0.09 -8.48 10.41
C LEU A 23 -0.45 -7.06 10.60
N LEU A 24 0.09 -6.27 11.55
CA LEU A 24 -0.26 -4.86 11.71
C LEU A 24 0.08 -4.04 10.45
N ALA A 25 1.23 -4.32 9.83
CA ALA A 25 1.59 -3.75 8.55
C ALA A 25 0.63 -4.14 7.42
N THR A 26 0.08 -5.36 7.43
CA THR A 26 -1.01 -5.76 6.50
C THR A 26 -2.27 -4.94 6.74
N MET A 27 -2.68 -4.69 7.99
CA MET A 27 -3.82 -3.82 8.28
C MET A 27 -3.61 -2.38 7.78
N HIS A 28 -2.39 -1.85 7.87
CA HIS A 28 -2.08 -0.54 7.28
C HIS A 28 -2.28 -0.56 5.75
N GLN A 29 -1.77 -1.60 5.07
CA GLN A 29 -2.00 -1.80 3.63
C GLN A 29 -3.49 -1.94 3.27
N ASN A 30 -4.29 -2.63 4.08
CA ASN A 30 -5.73 -2.81 3.84
C ASN A 30 -6.54 -1.51 3.81
N ARG A 31 -5.98 -0.39 4.30
CA ARG A 31 -6.60 0.93 4.17
C ARG A 31 -6.98 1.23 2.73
N TRP A 32 -6.13 0.76 1.82
CA TRP A 32 -6.32 0.79 0.40
C TRP A 32 -7.68 0.19 -0.04
N GLU A 33 -7.93 -1.07 0.35
CA GLU A 33 -9.16 -1.79 0.02
C GLU A 33 -10.42 -1.07 0.53
N LYS A 34 -10.33 -0.47 1.72
CA LYS A 34 -11.44 0.28 2.31
C LYS A 34 -11.73 1.60 1.59
N GLU A 35 -10.73 2.23 0.99
CA GLU A 35 -10.89 3.44 0.19
C GLU A 35 -11.53 3.16 -1.17
N GLN A 36 -11.28 1.98 -1.75
CA GLN A 36 -11.92 1.55 -3.00
C GLN A 36 -13.31 0.94 -2.79
N ASN A 37 -13.47 0.17 -1.72
CA ASN A 37 -14.70 -0.53 -1.39
C ASN A 37 -15.09 -0.22 0.05
N ALA A 38 -15.99 0.75 0.23
CA ALA A 38 -16.50 1.13 1.55
C ALA A 38 -17.20 -0.01 2.29
N ALA A 39 -17.66 -1.06 1.59
CA ALA A 39 -18.25 -2.25 2.19
C ALA A 39 -17.22 -3.29 2.66
N SER A 40 -15.92 -3.07 2.39
CA SER A 40 -14.84 -3.94 2.87
C SER A 40 -14.87 -4.05 4.39
N LYS A 41 -14.83 -5.29 4.87
CA LYS A 41 -14.81 -5.63 6.30
C LYS A 41 -13.39 -5.88 6.82
N LEU A 42 -12.37 -5.73 5.97
CA LEU A 42 -10.99 -5.92 6.40
C LEU A 42 -10.61 -4.84 7.43
N PRO A 43 -9.88 -5.21 8.50
CA PRO A 43 -9.40 -4.27 9.47
C PRO A 43 -8.30 -3.38 8.86
N THR A 44 -8.37 -2.08 9.14
CA THR A 44 -7.49 -1.07 8.53
C THR A 44 -6.95 -0.05 9.54
N PHE A 45 -5.76 0.47 9.31
CA PHE A 45 -5.27 1.70 9.95
C PHE A 45 -5.23 2.87 8.96
N PRO A 46 -5.52 4.12 9.36
CA PRO A 46 -5.34 5.27 8.46
C PRO A 46 -3.86 5.50 8.15
N HIS A 47 -3.55 5.98 6.95
CA HIS A 47 -2.21 6.44 6.55
C HIS A 47 -2.11 7.98 6.52
N ALA A 48 -3.25 8.68 6.44
CA ALA A 48 -3.37 10.13 6.55
C ALA A 48 -4.70 10.52 7.20
N ASP A 49 -4.75 11.67 7.87
CA ASP A 49 -5.96 12.24 8.46
C ASP A 49 -5.85 13.78 8.56
N LYS A 50 -7.00 14.48 8.61
CA LYS A 50 -7.08 15.90 8.96
C LYS A 50 -7.82 16.03 10.30
N ILE A 51 -7.13 16.50 11.33
CA ILE A 51 -7.56 16.51 12.73
C ILE A 51 -7.82 17.95 13.18
N ARG A 52 -9.04 18.26 13.61
CA ARG A 52 -9.36 19.54 14.25
C ARG A 52 -8.96 19.51 15.72
N LEU A 53 -8.10 20.45 16.13
CA LEU A 53 -7.74 20.69 17.54
C LEU A 53 -8.55 21.89 18.04
N GLY A 54 -9.21 21.73 19.19
CA GLY A 54 -10.07 22.76 19.79
C GLY A 54 -11.32 23.14 18.98
N PRO A 55 -12.16 24.04 19.51
CA PRO A 55 -13.39 24.48 18.85
C PRO A 55 -13.10 25.36 17.62
N PRO A 56 -14.01 25.45 16.62
CA PRO A 56 -13.80 26.24 15.42
C PRO A 56 -13.80 27.74 15.73
N PRO A 57 -13.13 28.60 14.95
CA PRO A 57 -12.91 30.02 15.23
C PRO A 57 -14.20 30.81 15.44
N PHE A 58 -15.30 30.39 14.82
CA PHE A 58 -16.60 31.04 14.90
C PHE A 58 -17.56 30.25 15.81
N GLY A 59 -18.21 30.95 16.73
CA GLY A 59 -19.20 30.40 17.67
C GLY A 59 -20.51 30.04 16.97
N ILE A 60 -20.49 29.00 16.13
CA ILE A 60 -21.73 28.40 15.62
C ILE A 60 -22.37 27.64 16.77
N ASP A 61 -23.64 27.90 17.06
CA ASP A 61 -24.40 27.18 18.08
C ASP A 61 -24.34 25.66 17.80
N PRO A 62 -23.73 24.85 18.68
CA PRO A 62 -23.61 23.40 18.52
C PRO A 62 -24.96 22.69 18.31
N HIS A 63 -26.07 23.27 18.79
CA HIS A 63 -27.42 22.73 18.58
C HIS A 63 -27.90 22.90 17.14
N LEU A 64 -27.67 24.06 16.53
CA LEU A 64 -28.03 24.30 15.12
C LEU A 64 -27.19 23.41 14.19
N LEU A 65 -25.91 23.22 14.52
CA LEU A 65 -25.03 22.31 13.78
C LEU A 65 -25.51 20.86 13.85
N ARG A 66 -25.87 20.36 15.05
CA ARG A 66 -26.41 19.01 15.24
C ARG A 66 -27.74 18.77 14.52
N LEU A 67 -28.62 19.76 14.48
CA LEU A 67 -29.90 19.66 13.77
C LEU A 67 -29.70 19.55 12.26
N ALA A 68 -28.78 20.33 11.69
CA ALA A 68 -28.42 20.22 10.28
C ALA A 68 -27.80 18.84 9.96
N VAL A 69 -26.98 18.32 10.87
CA VAL A 69 -26.36 16.99 10.76
C VAL A 69 -27.38 15.86 10.79
N GLN A 70 -28.32 15.91 11.73
CA GLN A 70 -29.39 14.92 11.82
C GLN A 70 -30.32 14.96 10.62
N ALA A 71 -30.63 16.15 10.09
CA ALA A 71 -31.43 16.28 8.88
C ALA A 71 -30.74 15.63 7.66
N HIS A 72 -29.43 15.81 7.51
CA HIS A 72 -28.64 15.20 6.44
C HIS A 72 -28.56 13.67 6.56
N HIS A 73 -28.24 13.15 7.75
CA HIS A 73 -28.20 11.70 7.99
C HIS A 73 -29.56 11.03 7.80
N HIS A 74 -30.64 11.68 8.26
CA HIS A 74 -31.98 11.14 8.10
C HIS A 74 -32.41 11.10 6.62
N GLN A 75 -31.96 12.06 5.81
CA GLN A 75 -32.21 12.07 4.37
C GLN A 75 -31.39 11.00 3.61
N MET A 76 -30.18 10.68 4.09
CA MET A 76 -29.36 9.57 3.58
C MET A 76 -29.95 8.20 3.94
N GLU A 77 -30.47 8.01 5.15
CA GLU A 77 -31.09 6.75 5.59
C GLU A 77 -32.43 6.47 4.89
N GLN A 78 -33.20 7.50 4.53
CA GLN A 78 -34.50 7.31 3.88
C GLN A 78 -34.41 6.98 2.37
N THR A 79 -33.29 7.22 1.69
CA THR A 79 -33.23 7.15 0.21
C THR A 79 -32.66 5.86 -0.38
N GLY A 80 -31.97 5.01 0.38
CA GLY A 80 -31.75 3.59 0.07
C GLY A 80 -31.25 3.20 -1.36
N LYS A 81 -30.67 4.11 -2.15
CA LYS A 81 -30.21 3.86 -3.53
C LYS A 81 -28.91 4.59 -3.84
N GLY A 82 -27.92 3.81 -4.27
CA GLY A 82 -26.73 4.29 -4.96
C GLY A 82 -27.03 4.70 -6.40
N SER A 83 -26.24 5.66 -6.89
CA SER A 83 -26.07 6.15 -8.26
C SER A 83 -27.30 6.73 -9.00
N GLY A 84 -27.18 8.01 -9.37
CA GLY A 84 -27.76 8.57 -10.59
C GLY A 84 -29.17 9.19 -10.48
N ILE A 85 -29.23 10.47 -10.10
CA ILE A 85 -30.02 11.58 -10.67
C ILE A 85 -29.92 12.78 -9.69
N GLY A 86 -29.44 13.92 -10.22
CA GLY A 86 -29.35 15.27 -9.64
C GLY A 86 -29.53 15.46 -8.12
N LEU A 87 -28.41 15.58 -7.40
CA LEU A 87 -28.33 16.27 -6.11
C LEU A 87 -28.87 17.70 -6.27
N PRO A 88 -29.63 18.27 -5.31
CA PRO A 88 -29.52 19.70 -5.04
C PRO A 88 -28.07 19.94 -4.62
N SER A 89 -27.36 20.82 -5.32
CA SER A 89 -25.97 21.09 -5.00
C SER A 89 -25.88 21.67 -3.58
N VAL A 90 -24.79 21.36 -2.88
CA VAL A 90 -24.41 22.03 -1.63
C VAL A 90 -24.50 23.56 -1.76
N SER A 91 -24.26 24.09 -2.96
CA SER A 91 -24.43 25.50 -3.34
C SER A 91 -25.83 26.03 -3.01
N SER A 92 -26.89 25.26 -3.28
CA SER A 92 -28.27 25.67 -2.96
C SER A 92 -28.55 25.75 -1.45
N MET A 93 -27.83 24.96 -0.64
CA MET A 93 -27.90 25.02 0.82
C MET A 93 -27.06 26.18 1.38
N LEU A 94 -25.87 26.43 0.80
CA LEU A 94 -25.02 27.58 1.14
C LEU A 94 -25.70 28.92 0.79
N GLU A 95 -26.44 28.99 -0.32
CA GLU A 95 -27.22 30.17 -0.74
C GLU A 95 -28.37 30.52 0.21
N SER A 96 -28.83 29.57 1.03
CA SER A 96 -29.89 29.78 2.02
C SER A 96 -29.36 30.27 3.38
N LEU A 97 -28.03 30.29 3.56
CA LEU A 97 -27.38 30.73 4.79
C LEU A 97 -26.99 32.21 4.69
N PRO A 98 -26.94 32.94 5.82
CA PRO A 98 -26.32 34.25 5.88
C PRO A 98 -24.91 34.21 5.26
N PRO A 99 -24.46 35.25 4.53
CA PRO A 99 -23.21 35.23 3.76
C PRO A 99 -21.97 34.80 4.57
N GLU A 100 -21.94 35.20 5.84
CA GLU A 100 -20.86 34.86 6.78
C GLU A 100 -20.84 33.37 7.15
N ILE A 101 -22.00 32.70 7.20
CA ILE A 101 -22.12 31.27 7.52
C ILE A 101 -21.90 30.41 6.27
N ALA A 102 -22.33 30.90 5.10
CA ALA A 102 -22.11 30.24 3.80
C ALA A 102 -20.62 30.15 3.45
N ALA A 103 -19.84 31.21 3.73
CA ALA A 103 -18.40 31.23 3.53
C ALA A 103 -17.69 30.15 4.37
N VAL A 104 -18.04 30.05 5.66
CA VAL A 104 -17.43 29.10 6.61
C VAL A 104 -17.86 27.66 6.35
N ALA A 105 -19.12 27.44 5.99
CA ALA A 105 -19.62 26.12 5.63
C ALA A 105 -18.95 25.62 4.33
N GLY A 106 -18.78 26.48 3.32
CA GLY A 106 -18.09 26.13 2.07
C GLY A 106 -16.64 25.69 2.27
N GLU A 107 -15.89 26.33 3.16
CA GLU A 107 -14.49 26.00 3.44
C GLU A 107 -14.30 24.71 4.27
N ASN A 108 -15.26 24.35 5.13
CA ASN A 108 -15.13 23.22 6.07
C ASN A 108 -15.92 21.97 5.64
N LEU A 109 -16.55 22.04 4.47
CA LEU A 109 -17.44 21.02 3.94
C LEU A 109 -16.84 19.61 3.76
N PRO A 110 -15.54 19.42 3.44
CA PRO A 110 -14.94 18.09 3.33
C PRO A 110 -14.79 17.35 4.67
N ASN A 111 -14.89 18.05 5.81
CA ASN A 111 -14.54 17.53 7.14
C ASN A 111 -15.74 17.47 8.09
N TRP A 112 -16.96 17.34 7.54
CA TRP A 112 -18.20 17.53 8.30
C TRP A 112 -18.41 16.51 9.44
N GLU A 113 -17.91 15.28 9.30
CA GLU A 113 -17.96 14.26 10.36
C GLU A 113 -17.09 14.66 11.58
N ASN A 114 -15.99 15.38 11.35
CA ASN A 114 -15.06 15.85 12.38
C ASN A 114 -15.61 17.03 13.21
N LEU A 115 -16.64 17.73 12.72
CA LEU A 115 -17.27 18.84 13.46
C LEU A 115 -18.23 18.35 14.56
N THR A 116 -18.75 17.13 14.44
CA THR A 116 -19.77 16.59 15.36
C THR A 116 -19.20 16.06 16.68
N SER A 117 -17.88 15.86 16.77
CA SER A 117 -17.19 15.43 18.00
C SER A 117 -16.86 16.57 18.96
N LEU A 118 -17.18 17.82 18.61
CA LEU A 118 -16.82 19.00 19.39
C LEU A 118 -17.87 19.26 20.48
N SER A 119 -17.54 18.88 21.72
CA SER A 119 -18.19 19.44 22.89
C SER A 119 -17.70 20.87 23.12
N ALA A 120 -18.59 21.76 23.61
CA ALA A 120 -18.22 23.10 24.07
C ALA A 120 -17.18 23.10 25.20
N ASP A 121 -16.94 21.94 25.84
CA ASP A 121 -15.97 21.69 26.90
C ASP A 121 -14.65 21.08 26.37
N SER A 122 -14.03 21.61 25.30
CA SER A 122 -12.79 21.01 24.79
C SER A 122 -11.62 21.21 25.75
N THR A 123 -10.92 20.14 26.12
CA THR A 123 -9.70 20.20 26.96
C THR A 123 -8.42 20.50 26.18
N SER A 124 -8.53 20.61 24.85
CA SER A 124 -7.44 20.91 23.90
C SER A 124 -6.66 22.15 24.31
N ILE A 125 -5.32 22.06 24.25
CA ILE A 125 -4.43 23.20 24.50
C ILE A 125 -4.10 23.97 23.21
N ALA A 126 -4.52 23.44 22.06
CA ALA A 126 -4.30 23.99 20.73
C ALA A 126 -5.64 24.26 20.01
N ARG A 127 -5.63 25.19 19.07
CA ARG A 127 -6.79 25.56 18.26
C ARG A 127 -6.37 25.73 16.80
N GLY A 128 -6.75 24.78 15.95
CA GLY A 128 -6.31 24.74 14.56
C GLY A 128 -6.54 23.40 13.88
N LEU A 129 -6.05 23.25 12.64
CA LEU A 129 -6.15 22.02 11.85
C LEU A 129 -4.77 21.35 11.77
N ALA A 130 -4.69 20.07 12.15
CA ALA A 130 -3.51 19.24 11.96
C ALA A 130 -3.72 18.26 10.82
N GLU A 131 -2.97 18.41 9.73
CA GLU A 131 -2.91 17.45 8.63
C GLU A 131 -1.79 16.45 8.95
N VAL A 132 -2.08 15.15 9.02
CA VAL A 132 -1.18 14.15 9.61
C VAL A 132 -1.00 12.98 8.65
N GLN A 133 0.25 12.60 8.38
CA GLN A 133 0.65 11.29 7.84
C GLN A 133 0.99 10.35 8.99
N ILE A 134 0.53 9.11 8.87
CA ILE A 134 0.58 8.08 9.92
C ILE A 134 1.28 6.85 9.34
N SER A 135 2.34 6.37 9.99
CA SER A 135 3.01 5.14 9.57
C SER A 135 2.25 3.88 9.99
N ALA A 136 2.62 2.74 9.41
CA ALA A 136 2.18 1.44 9.93
C ALA A 136 2.51 1.32 11.44
N PRO A 137 1.53 1.01 12.30
CA PRO A 137 1.78 0.81 13.71
C PRO A 137 2.55 -0.51 13.92
N PHE A 138 3.38 -0.53 14.95
CA PHE A 138 3.99 -1.76 15.46
C PHE A 138 3.97 -1.75 16.98
N VAL A 139 4.05 -2.94 17.58
CA VAL A 139 4.04 -3.09 19.03
C VAL A 139 5.41 -3.52 19.56
N ILE A 140 5.73 -3.00 20.73
CA ILE A 140 6.80 -3.46 21.60
C ILE A 140 6.16 -3.91 22.92
N LEU A 141 6.72 -4.98 23.48
CA LEU A 141 6.27 -5.59 24.73
C LEU A 141 7.48 -5.70 25.67
N ALA A 142 7.32 -5.40 26.96
CA ALA A 142 8.35 -5.73 27.93
C ALA A 142 8.24 -7.21 28.32
N ASN A 143 9.37 -7.85 28.62
CA ASN A 143 9.36 -9.24 29.06
C ASN A 143 8.55 -9.37 30.37
N GLY A 144 7.59 -10.30 30.39
CA GLY A 144 6.69 -10.51 31.52
C GLY A 144 5.45 -9.62 31.53
N ASP A 145 5.30 -8.68 30.58
CA ASP A 145 4.07 -7.89 30.46
C ASP A 145 2.86 -8.79 30.26
N ILE A 146 1.80 -8.51 31.02
CA ILE A 146 0.50 -9.17 30.91
C ILE A 146 -0.51 -8.12 30.51
N ASN A 147 -1.23 -8.40 29.41
CA ASN A 147 -2.31 -7.56 28.90
C ASN A 147 -1.92 -6.10 28.64
N LYS A 148 -0.64 -5.84 28.43
CA LYS A 148 -0.09 -4.52 28.14
C LYS A 148 0.65 -4.58 26.83
N VAL A 149 0.49 -3.53 26.03
CA VAL A 149 1.24 -3.33 24.78
C VAL A 149 1.67 -1.88 24.70
N THR A 150 2.87 -1.62 24.21
CA THR A 150 3.25 -0.28 23.78
C THR A 150 3.13 -0.23 22.27
N VAL A 151 2.22 0.61 21.78
CA VAL A 151 2.04 0.87 20.35
C VAL A 151 2.96 2.02 19.95
N HIS A 152 3.69 1.81 18.87
CA HIS A 152 4.60 2.77 18.26
C HIS A 152 4.06 3.14 16.89
N VAL A 153 3.96 4.44 16.63
CA VAL A 153 3.52 5.02 15.36
C VAL A 153 4.39 6.22 15.05
N PHE A 154 4.87 6.35 13.84
CA PHE A 154 5.56 7.56 13.42
C PHE A 154 4.57 8.48 12.72
N VAL A 155 4.64 9.76 13.08
CA VAL A 155 3.74 10.80 12.57
C VAL A 155 4.54 11.93 11.95
N ARG A 156 3.98 12.51 10.89
CA ARG A 156 4.38 13.79 10.32
C ARG A 156 3.14 14.63 10.19
N ALA A 157 3.14 15.80 10.80
CA ALA A 157 1.99 16.67 10.77
C ALA A 157 2.36 18.11 10.42
N ARG A 158 1.47 18.73 9.66
CA ARG A 158 1.40 20.18 9.48
C ARG A 158 0.27 20.72 10.34
N TYR A 159 0.58 21.59 11.28
CA TYR A 159 -0.39 22.24 12.16
C TYR A 159 -0.65 23.68 11.72
N LEU A 160 -1.89 23.95 11.32
CA LEU A 160 -2.39 25.25 10.90
C LEU A 160 -3.19 25.87 12.06
N ALA A 161 -2.58 26.80 12.78
CA ALA A 161 -3.22 27.44 13.93
C ALA A 161 -4.33 28.43 13.50
N ASP A 162 -5.48 28.40 14.18
CA ASP A 162 -6.59 29.33 13.94
C ASP A 162 -6.24 30.77 14.34
N THR A 163 -5.46 30.90 15.41
CA THR A 163 -4.88 32.16 15.86
C THR A 163 -3.37 31.99 16.08
N PRO A 164 -2.54 33.02 15.82
CA PRO A 164 -1.11 32.96 16.07
C PRO A 164 -0.82 32.68 17.55
N SER A 165 -0.65 31.41 17.90
CA SER A 165 -0.33 30.93 19.25
C SER A 165 0.90 30.03 19.15
N HIS A 166 1.94 30.35 19.91
CA HIS A 166 3.27 29.76 19.79
C HIS A 166 3.44 28.38 20.46
N LEU A 167 2.35 27.71 20.84
CA LEU A 167 2.41 26.49 21.67
C LEU A 167 2.80 25.22 20.89
N LEU A 168 2.21 25.02 19.71
CA LEU A 168 2.55 23.92 18.81
C LEU A 168 3.22 24.48 17.55
N PRO A 169 4.36 23.91 17.13
CA PRO A 169 5.00 24.32 15.88
C PRO A 169 4.12 23.92 14.69
N GLU A 170 4.28 24.64 13.57
CA GLU A 170 3.64 24.23 12.30
C GLU A 170 4.07 22.81 11.89
N ARG A 171 5.27 22.37 12.30
CA ARG A 171 5.89 21.11 11.88
C ARG A 171 6.05 20.18 13.06
N ILE A 172 5.44 19.01 12.98
CA ILE A 172 5.53 17.98 14.02
C ILE A 172 5.94 16.67 13.34
N HIS A 173 7.19 16.23 13.55
CA HIS A 173 7.68 14.97 13.03
C HIS A 173 8.32 14.17 14.16
N GLY A 174 7.85 12.96 14.40
CA GLY A 174 8.41 12.12 15.44
C GLY A 174 7.71 10.78 15.61
N GLU A 175 8.11 10.09 16.65
CA GLU A 175 7.51 8.84 17.10
C GLU A 175 6.54 9.09 18.25
N VAL A 176 5.33 8.58 18.10
CA VAL A 176 4.32 8.50 19.15
C VAL A 176 4.39 7.11 19.77
N ARG A 177 4.57 7.03 21.09
CA ARG A 177 4.52 5.78 21.84
C ARG A 177 3.43 5.85 22.89
N ILE A 178 2.52 4.88 22.87
CA ILE A 178 1.37 4.84 23.78
C ILE A 178 1.28 3.44 24.41
N GLY A 179 1.32 3.39 25.74
CA GLY A 179 1.08 2.18 26.52
C GLY A 179 -0.41 1.92 26.70
N TYR A 180 -0.94 0.88 26.07
CA TYR A 180 -2.32 0.44 26.21
C TYR A 180 -2.45 -0.76 27.13
N GLU A 181 -3.57 -0.81 27.86
CA GLU A 181 -3.99 -1.99 28.61
C GLU A 181 -5.17 -2.65 27.90
N LEU A 182 -5.17 -3.98 27.85
CA LEU A 182 -6.23 -4.77 27.24
C LEU A 182 -7.08 -5.39 28.35
N LYS A 183 -8.34 -5.00 28.44
CA LYS A 183 -9.29 -5.52 29.43
C LYS A 183 -10.35 -6.37 28.75
N ARG A 184 -10.74 -7.46 29.40
CA ARG A 184 -11.87 -8.27 28.97
C ARG A 184 -13.16 -7.60 29.42
N GLU A 185 -14.10 -7.43 28.50
CA GLU A 185 -15.45 -6.95 28.77
C GLU A 185 -16.45 -7.95 28.14
N GLY A 186 -17.01 -8.84 28.97
CA GLY A 186 -17.84 -9.95 28.48
C GLY A 186 -17.09 -10.92 27.55
N ASN A 187 -17.52 -11.01 26.29
CA ASN A 187 -16.88 -11.80 25.22
C ASN A 187 -16.03 -10.94 24.27
N SER A 188 -15.73 -9.71 24.67
CA SER A 188 -14.98 -8.76 23.86
C SER A 188 -13.70 -8.37 24.57
N LEU A 189 -12.70 -7.97 23.80
CA LEU A 189 -11.51 -7.32 24.34
C LEU A 189 -11.55 -5.83 24.04
N LYS A 190 -11.47 -5.05 25.12
CA LYS A 190 -11.44 -3.60 25.10
C LYS A 190 -9.99 -3.15 25.21
N VAL A 191 -9.56 -2.36 24.23
CA VAL A 191 -8.32 -1.58 24.33
C VAL A 191 -8.64 -0.36 25.18
N VAL A 192 -7.89 -0.16 26.27
CA VAL A 192 -8.10 0.94 27.22
C VAL A 192 -7.00 1.97 27.04
N PRO A 193 -7.33 3.19 26.56
CA PRO A 193 -6.42 4.32 26.54
C PRO A 193 -5.85 4.62 27.94
N PRO A 194 -4.58 5.06 28.06
CA PRO A 194 -4.00 5.37 29.36
C PRO A 194 -4.61 6.66 29.96
N GLU A 195 -5.02 6.58 31.23
CA GLU A 195 -5.33 7.77 32.04
C GLU A 195 -4.05 8.47 32.53
N ASP A 196 -2.97 7.71 32.69
CA ASP A 196 -1.66 8.18 33.13
C ASP A 196 -0.85 8.72 31.93
N ASP A 197 -0.61 10.03 31.92
CA ASP A 197 0.14 10.72 30.88
C ASP A 197 1.57 10.23 30.72
N SER A 198 2.17 9.59 31.74
CA SER A 198 3.52 9.02 31.63
C SER A 198 3.61 7.84 30.64
N LYS A 199 2.46 7.27 30.25
CA LYS A 199 2.35 6.20 29.25
C LYS A 199 2.20 6.71 27.82
N VAL A 200 2.10 8.03 27.64
CA VAL A 200 2.08 8.69 26.34
C VAL A 200 3.40 9.44 26.19
N SER A 201 4.10 9.23 25.08
CA SER A 201 5.32 9.98 24.79
C SER A 201 5.42 10.32 23.32
N PHE A 202 5.92 11.52 23.05
CA PHE A 202 6.33 11.94 21.73
C PHE A 202 7.86 12.12 21.71
N ILE A 203 8.51 11.46 20.77
CA ILE A 203 9.95 11.57 20.54
C ILE A 203 10.12 12.26 19.19
N SER A 204 10.50 13.53 19.26
CA SER A 204 10.73 14.32 18.06
C SER A 204 11.90 13.77 17.25
N ASN A 205 11.75 13.76 15.93
CA ASN A 205 12.85 13.49 14.99
C ASN A 205 13.82 14.68 14.90
N THR A 206 13.41 15.87 15.36
CA THR A 206 14.17 17.11 15.36
C THR A 206 14.32 17.65 16.78
N THR A 207 15.30 18.52 17.02
CA THR A 207 15.49 19.11 18.35
C THR A 207 14.39 20.12 18.65
N LEU A 208 13.41 19.74 19.48
CA LEU A 208 12.36 20.63 19.98
C LEU A 208 12.58 20.98 21.45
N PRO A 209 12.20 22.20 21.90
CA PRO A 209 12.21 22.54 23.32
C PRO A 209 11.36 21.57 24.14
N HIS A 210 11.77 21.28 25.37
CA HIS A 210 11.05 20.37 26.27
C HIS A 210 9.58 20.81 26.48
N VAL A 211 9.33 22.12 26.59
CA VAL A 211 7.98 22.69 26.74
C VAL A 211 7.08 22.35 25.54
N VAL A 212 7.63 22.40 24.32
CA VAL A 212 6.91 22.09 23.09
C VAL A 212 6.63 20.58 23.00
N THR A 213 7.62 19.75 23.31
CA THR A 213 7.46 18.28 23.33
C THR A 213 6.40 17.85 24.35
N ALA A 214 6.37 18.51 25.52
CA ALA A 214 5.35 18.28 26.54
C ALA A 214 3.94 18.72 26.07
N ALA A 215 3.84 19.85 25.35
CA ALA A 215 2.58 20.28 24.75
C ALA A 215 2.06 19.28 23.70
N ILE A 216 2.92 18.84 22.77
CA ILE A 216 2.58 17.82 21.77
C ILE A 216 2.14 16.53 22.45
N THR A 217 2.87 16.06 23.46
CA THR A 217 2.55 14.84 24.21
C THR A 217 1.19 14.95 24.90
N LYS A 218 0.90 16.10 25.51
CA LYS A 218 -0.39 16.36 26.16
C LYS A 218 -1.54 16.34 25.15
N GLU A 219 -1.38 16.99 24.01
CA GLU A 219 -2.40 17.03 22.95
C GLU A 219 -2.66 15.63 22.37
N ILE A 220 -1.61 14.83 22.13
CA ILE A 220 -1.76 13.42 21.74
C ILE A 220 -2.56 12.65 22.78
N GLY A 221 -2.28 12.84 24.08
CA GLY A 221 -3.01 12.19 25.16
C GLY A 221 -4.50 12.54 25.17
N ILE A 222 -4.86 13.79 24.85
CA ILE A 222 -6.25 14.24 24.70
C ILE A 222 -6.89 13.53 23.50
N LEU A 223 -6.26 13.58 22.32
CA LEU A 223 -6.77 12.93 21.10
C LEU A 223 -7.00 11.43 21.29
N VAL A 224 -6.07 10.74 21.95
CA VAL A 224 -6.14 9.29 22.25
C VAL A 224 -7.32 8.95 23.16
N ARG A 225 -7.70 9.84 24.08
CA ARG A 225 -8.81 9.61 25.01
C ARG A 225 -10.17 10.06 24.46
N GLU A 226 -10.20 11.15 23.69
CA GLU A 226 -11.44 11.78 23.23
C GLU A 226 -11.87 11.34 21.82
N ARG A 227 -10.93 11.22 20.88
CA ARG A 227 -11.21 10.99 19.45
C ARG A 227 -11.02 9.54 19.03
N PHE A 228 -9.96 8.88 19.50
CA PHE A 228 -9.68 7.50 19.13
C PHE A 228 -10.50 6.52 19.95
N ARG A 229 -11.73 6.22 19.49
CA ARG A 229 -12.58 5.22 20.13
C ARG A 229 -12.05 3.80 19.88
N PRO A 230 -11.67 3.05 20.93
CA PRO A 230 -11.23 1.68 20.76
C PRO A 230 -12.39 0.84 20.22
N SER A 231 -12.14 0.09 19.15
CA SER A 231 -13.12 -0.89 18.65
C SER A 231 -13.19 -2.06 19.61
N LEU A 232 -14.40 -2.44 20.01
CA LEU A 232 -14.62 -3.71 20.71
C LEU A 232 -14.40 -4.84 19.69
N VAL A 233 -13.46 -5.73 19.99
CA VAL A 233 -13.25 -6.93 19.19
C VAL A 233 -14.01 -8.05 19.87
N ASP A 234 -15.16 -8.39 19.31
CA ASP A 234 -15.92 -9.56 19.75
C ASP A 234 -15.19 -10.83 19.36
N PHE A 235 -14.90 -11.66 20.35
CA PHE A 235 -14.49 -13.02 20.07
C PHE A 235 -15.75 -13.81 19.70
N THR A 236 -15.71 -14.49 18.57
CA THR A 236 -16.68 -15.58 18.34
C THR A 236 -16.57 -16.53 19.53
N SER A 237 -17.70 -16.97 20.08
CA SER A 237 -17.76 -17.96 21.19
C SER A 237 -16.92 -19.22 20.93
N ASP A 238 -16.55 -19.44 19.67
CA ASP A 238 -15.70 -20.52 19.19
C ASP A 238 -14.21 -20.32 19.43
N PHE A 239 -13.67 -19.11 19.64
CA PHE A 239 -12.24 -18.93 19.94
C PHE A 239 -12.05 -18.89 21.45
N GLY A 240 -11.67 -20.03 22.04
CA GLY A 240 -11.52 -20.23 23.48
C GLY A 240 -10.36 -19.46 24.11
N PHE A 241 -10.36 -18.14 23.98
CA PHE A 241 -9.32 -17.23 24.47
C PHE A 241 -9.66 -16.70 25.86
N ALA A 242 -8.65 -16.67 26.74
CA ALA A 242 -8.81 -16.25 28.13
C ALA A 242 -9.09 -14.74 28.29
N GLY A 243 -8.91 -13.93 27.24
CA GLY A 243 -8.85 -12.47 27.41
C GLY A 243 -7.55 -12.02 28.08
N SER A 244 -6.53 -12.89 28.10
CA SER A 244 -5.22 -12.55 28.64
C SER A 244 -4.08 -13.12 27.81
N PHE A 245 -2.92 -12.47 27.87
CA PHE A 245 -1.68 -12.93 27.26
C PHE A 245 -0.49 -12.51 28.12
N LYS A 246 0.67 -13.12 27.89
CA LYS A 246 1.94 -12.74 28.49
C LYS A 246 3.03 -12.62 27.43
N ALA A 247 3.79 -11.55 27.46
CA ALA A 247 4.99 -11.42 26.65
C ALA A 247 6.14 -12.20 27.29
N ILE A 248 6.85 -13.00 26.50
CA ILE A 248 7.98 -13.82 26.96
C ILE A 248 9.17 -13.61 26.03
N GLY A 249 10.34 -13.36 26.61
CA GLY A 249 11.58 -13.11 25.89
C GLY A 249 11.74 -11.66 25.43
N SER A 250 12.69 -11.46 24.51
CA SER A 250 13.05 -10.14 23.96
C SER A 250 13.58 -10.26 22.53
N GLY A 251 13.66 -9.12 21.83
CA GLY A 251 14.18 -9.04 20.47
C GLY A 251 13.39 -9.89 19.47
N THR A 252 14.09 -10.47 18.49
CA THR A 252 13.50 -11.30 17.42
C THR A 252 12.92 -12.62 17.91
N SER A 253 13.33 -13.07 19.10
CA SER A 253 12.82 -14.29 19.76
C SER A 253 11.61 -14.05 20.66
N GLN A 254 11.14 -12.80 20.79
CA GLN A 254 10.03 -12.46 21.67
C GLN A 254 8.72 -13.06 21.16
N VAL A 255 7.96 -13.64 22.09
CA VAL A 255 6.68 -14.28 21.80
C VAL A 255 5.56 -13.70 22.64
N LEU A 256 4.37 -13.70 22.06
CA LEU A 256 3.11 -13.47 22.76
C LEU A 256 2.52 -14.83 23.13
N ALA A 257 2.53 -15.17 24.41
CA ALA A 257 1.97 -16.42 24.93
C ALA A 257 0.51 -16.22 25.35
N ILE A 258 -0.38 -16.96 24.70
CA ILE A 258 -1.83 -16.81 24.77
C ILE A 258 -2.44 -18.12 25.29
N PRO A 259 -3.09 -18.13 26.47
CA PRO A 259 -3.87 -19.28 26.92
C PRO A 259 -5.06 -19.51 25.98
N ILE A 260 -5.25 -20.77 25.55
CA ILE A 260 -6.39 -21.16 24.71
C ILE A 260 -7.07 -22.42 25.23
N SER A 261 -8.35 -22.58 24.91
CA SER A 261 -9.14 -23.78 25.17
C SER A 261 -9.30 -24.59 23.88
N LEU A 262 -9.04 -25.88 23.98
CA LEU A 262 -9.21 -26.84 22.87
C LEU A 262 -10.63 -27.41 22.81
N THR A 263 -11.35 -27.43 23.93
CA THR A 263 -12.71 -27.98 24.04
C THR A 263 -13.81 -26.93 23.97
N GLY A 264 -13.44 -25.64 23.89
CA GLY A 264 -14.35 -24.50 23.93
C GLY A 264 -14.45 -23.87 25.32
N GLY A 265 -15.08 -22.69 25.39
CA GLY A 265 -15.15 -21.90 26.63
C GLY A 265 -13.89 -21.09 26.94
N VAL A 266 -13.91 -20.37 28.06
CA VAL A 266 -12.83 -19.46 28.48
C VAL A 266 -11.83 -20.24 29.36
N PRO A 267 -10.53 -20.28 29.00
CA PRO A 267 -9.51 -20.88 29.84
C PRO A 267 -9.47 -20.21 31.22
N VAL A 268 -9.48 -21.02 32.28
CA VAL A 268 -9.43 -20.55 33.67
C VAL A 268 -7.99 -20.65 34.18
N GLY A 269 -7.45 -19.56 34.71
CA GLY A 269 -6.10 -19.52 35.25
C GLY A 269 -5.42 -18.17 35.06
N SER A 270 -4.20 -18.03 35.59
CA SER A 270 -3.41 -16.81 35.44
C SER A 270 -2.36 -16.96 34.33
N ALA A 271 -2.32 -15.99 33.41
CA ALA A 271 -1.28 -15.90 32.37
C ALA A 271 0.14 -15.80 32.95
N ASN A 272 0.30 -15.39 34.21
CA ASN A 272 1.58 -15.43 34.93
C ASN A 272 2.23 -16.82 34.96
N SER A 273 1.42 -17.89 34.89
CA SER A 273 1.93 -19.27 34.88
C SER A 273 2.69 -19.65 33.61
N LEU A 274 2.57 -18.87 32.52
CA LEU A 274 3.31 -19.07 31.27
C LEU A 274 4.70 -18.45 31.38
N ASN A 275 5.76 -19.27 31.40
CA ASN A 275 7.11 -18.77 31.69
C ASN A 275 8.16 -19.10 30.62
N ASN A 276 7.87 -19.99 29.68
CA ASN A 276 8.85 -20.49 28.73
C ASN A 276 8.45 -20.18 27.29
N ALA A 277 9.40 -19.67 26.49
CA ALA A 277 9.26 -19.55 25.05
C ALA A 277 9.73 -20.85 24.37
N TRP A 278 8.90 -21.43 23.51
CA TRP A 278 9.14 -22.70 22.83
C TRP A 278 8.82 -22.61 21.33
N LEU A 279 8.60 -21.40 20.81
CA LEU A 279 8.34 -21.12 19.41
C LEU A 279 9.46 -21.56 18.45
N GLY A 280 10.73 -21.38 18.84
CA GLY A 280 11.88 -21.65 17.97
C GLY A 280 11.97 -20.65 16.80
N ASN A 281 12.27 -21.13 15.60
CA ASN A 281 12.41 -20.33 14.36
C ASN A 281 11.12 -20.26 13.53
N GLN A 282 9.96 -20.49 14.15
CA GLN A 282 8.67 -20.61 13.48
C GLN A 282 7.82 -19.35 13.76
N ASP A 283 6.77 -19.11 12.98
CA ASP A 283 5.92 -17.91 13.13
C ASP A 283 4.96 -18.04 14.32
N PHE A 284 4.43 -19.25 14.52
CA PHE A 284 3.59 -19.59 15.66
C PHE A 284 3.82 -21.04 16.12
N ALA A 285 3.39 -21.34 17.34
CA ALA A 285 3.41 -22.68 17.89
C ALA A 285 2.24 -22.89 18.86
N LEU A 286 1.64 -24.08 18.86
CA LEU A 286 0.58 -24.52 19.76
C LEU A 286 1.10 -25.62 20.67
N ALA A 287 1.05 -25.43 21.99
CA ALA A 287 1.38 -26.45 22.98
C ALA A 287 0.12 -27.00 23.64
N VAL A 288 0.12 -28.30 23.90
CA VAL A 288 -0.94 -29.03 24.58
C VAL A 288 -0.33 -29.80 25.75
N SER A 289 -0.94 -29.67 26.93
CA SER A 289 -0.44 -30.31 28.15
C SER A 289 -0.59 -31.82 28.08
N LYS A 290 0.36 -32.55 28.69
CA LYS A 290 0.23 -34.00 28.85
C LYS A 290 -0.99 -34.39 29.69
N GLU A 291 -1.39 -33.54 30.64
CA GLU A 291 -2.56 -33.76 31.49
C GLU A 291 -3.84 -33.73 30.63
N PHE A 292 -3.94 -32.78 29.70
CA PHE A 292 -5.06 -32.71 28.78
C PHE A 292 -5.08 -33.90 27.83
N VAL A 293 -3.93 -34.25 27.22
CA VAL A 293 -3.83 -35.42 26.34
C VAL A 293 -4.21 -36.71 27.10
N GLY A 294 -3.73 -36.87 28.32
CA GLY A 294 -4.11 -38.01 29.18
C GLY A 294 -5.60 -38.06 29.46
N THR A 295 -6.22 -36.92 29.76
CA THR A 295 -7.69 -36.82 29.94
C THR A 295 -8.45 -37.21 28.68
N GLN A 296 -7.98 -36.81 27.50
CA GLN A 296 -8.58 -37.22 26.23
C GLN A 296 -8.41 -38.71 25.98
N PHE A 297 -7.29 -39.32 26.39
CA PHE A 297 -6.99 -40.74 26.15
C PHE A 297 -7.65 -41.66 27.17
N GLU A 298 -8.10 -41.14 28.31
CA GLU A 298 -8.69 -41.90 29.40
C GLU A 298 -9.88 -42.79 28.98
N PRO A 299 -10.81 -42.39 28.09
CA PRO A 299 -11.87 -43.28 27.60
C PRO A 299 -11.36 -44.55 26.91
N ALA A 300 -10.15 -44.51 26.33
CA ALA A 300 -9.51 -45.68 25.72
C ALA A 300 -8.66 -46.48 26.72
N LEU A 301 -8.14 -45.83 27.77
CA LEU A 301 -7.30 -46.47 28.80
C LEU A 301 -8.14 -47.14 29.90
N ALA A 302 -9.24 -46.51 30.33
CA ALA A 302 -10.08 -47.00 31.41
C ALA A 302 -10.61 -48.44 31.17
N PRO A 303 -11.09 -48.82 29.96
CA PRO A 303 -11.54 -50.19 29.69
C PRO A 303 -10.42 -51.24 29.78
N LEU A 304 -9.14 -50.84 29.69
CA LEU A 304 -8.02 -51.74 29.86
C LEU A 304 -7.78 -52.07 31.34
N ARG A 305 -8.08 -51.14 32.26
CA ARG A 305 -7.89 -51.34 33.70
C ARG A 305 -8.94 -52.34 34.21
N GLY A 306 -8.49 -53.51 34.66
CA GLY A 306 -9.38 -54.61 35.10
C GLY A 306 -9.79 -55.60 34.00
N PHE A 307 -9.29 -55.44 32.77
CA PHE A 307 -9.43 -56.45 31.72
C PHE A 307 -8.69 -57.75 32.09
N SER A 308 -9.29 -58.90 31.80
CA SER A 308 -8.66 -60.21 32.02
C SER A 308 -8.86 -61.14 30.82
N VAL A 309 -7.81 -61.85 30.42
CA VAL A 309 -7.83 -62.82 29.32
C VAL A 309 -7.27 -64.14 29.80
N ARG A 310 -7.96 -65.23 29.48
CA ARG A 310 -7.45 -66.58 29.66
C ARG A 310 -6.64 -66.99 28.44
N ILE A 311 -5.40 -67.39 28.69
CA ILE A 311 -4.45 -67.89 27.70
C ILE A 311 -4.26 -69.37 27.99
N THR A 312 -4.44 -70.20 26.97
CA THR A 312 -4.23 -71.64 27.08
C THR A 312 -2.95 -71.99 26.36
N VAL A 313 -2.01 -72.63 27.06
CA VAL A 313 -0.73 -73.03 26.48
C VAL A 313 -0.59 -74.55 26.61
N ASN A 314 -0.23 -75.19 25.51
CA ASN A 314 0.06 -76.62 25.50
C ASN A 314 1.48 -76.82 25.98
N VAL A 315 1.63 -77.47 27.13
CA VAL A 315 2.91 -77.80 27.73
C VAL A 315 3.27 -79.24 27.36
N ASP A 316 4.40 -79.41 26.69
CA ASP A 316 4.93 -80.74 26.38
C ASP A 316 5.50 -81.37 27.65
N ALA A 317 4.76 -82.32 28.22
CA ALA A 317 5.21 -83.09 29.36
C ALA A 317 5.91 -84.35 28.83
N LEU A 318 7.22 -84.44 29.08
CA LEU A 318 8.15 -85.49 28.57
C LEU A 318 7.76 -86.95 28.88
N ILE A 319 6.65 -87.24 29.60
CA ILE A 319 6.30 -88.58 30.08
C ILE A 319 4.82 -88.98 29.82
N PHE A 320 3.89 -88.03 29.64
CA PHE A 320 2.47 -88.31 29.35
C PHE A 320 1.92 -87.18 28.47
N GLY A 321 1.51 -87.47 27.24
CA GLY A 321 1.19 -86.49 26.19
C GLY A 321 0.45 -85.21 26.65
N PHE A 322 0.88 -84.06 26.10
CA PHE A 322 0.39 -82.68 26.26
C PHE A 322 -0.48 -82.37 27.50
N SER A 323 0.08 -81.61 28.44
CA SER A 323 -0.69 -80.99 29.53
C SER A 323 -1.14 -79.59 29.14
N VAL A 324 -2.42 -79.25 29.40
CA VAL A 324 -2.97 -77.92 29.13
C VAL A 324 -2.79 -77.05 30.39
N ALA A 325 -1.90 -76.06 30.32
CA ALA A 325 -1.78 -75.03 31.36
C ALA A 325 -2.66 -73.83 31.01
N GLN A 326 -3.49 -73.40 31.96
CA GLN A 326 -4.32 -72.21 31.80
C GLN A 326 -3.68 -71.05 32.56
N PHE A 327 -3.33 -69.99 31.84
CA PHE A 327 -2.86 -68.75 32.40
C PHE A 327 -3.97 -67.70 32.32
N THR A 328 -4.11 -66.88 33.36
CA THR A 328 -4.98 -65.71 33.31
C THR A 328 -4.11 -64.46 33.39
N LEU A 329 -4.10 -63.67 32.30
CA LEU A 329 -3.47 -62.35 32.28
C LEU A 329 -4.50 -61.33 32.78
N ARG A 330 -4.18 -60.63 33.87
CA ARG A 330 -5.01 -59.59 34.48
C ARG A 330 -4.29 -58.25 34.38
N ILE A 331 -4.90 -57.26 33.73
CA ILE A 331 -4.35 -55.90 33.66
C ILE A 331 -4.63 -55.17 34.98
N LEU A 332 -3.58 -54.63 35.59
CA LEU A 332 -3.64 -53.90 36.85
C LEU A 332 -3.76 -52.39 36.61
N ASP A 333 -2.94 -51.86 35.71
CA ASP A 333 -2.90 -50.44 35.37
C ASP A 333 -2.56 -50.22 33.89
N ALA A 334 -3.01 -49.09 33.35
CA ALA A 334 -2.71 -48.62 32.00
C ALA A 334 -2.58 -47.09 32.00
N ARG A 335 -1.38 -46.60 31.65
CA ARG A 335 -1.02 -45.17 31.71
C ARG A 335 -0.06 -44.76 30.60
N LEU A 336 0.04 -43.44 30.40
CA LEU A 336 0.99 -42.84 29.46
C LEU A 336 2.24 -42.33 30.19
N GLU A 337 3.39 -42.79 29.76
CA GLU A 337 4.71 -42.33 30.21
C GLU A 337 5.32 -41.43 29.12
N TRP A 338 5.72 -40.21 29.51
CA TRP A 338 6.20 -39.19 28.57
C TRP A 338 7.72 -39.06 28.63
N SER A 339 8.35 -39.09 27.46
CA SER A 339 9.78 -38.88 27.27
C SER A 339 10.03 -37.96 26.08
N ALA A 340 11.24 -37.44 25.94
CA ALA A 340 11.58 -36.61 24.78
C ALA A 340 11.43 -37.43 23.48
N GLY A 341 10.60 -36.95 22.57
CA GLY A 341 10.34 -37.58 21.27
C GLY A 341 9.36 -38.76 21.28
N LEU A 342 8.94 -39.28 22.43
CA LEU A 342 8.13 -40.49 22.51
C LEU A 342 7.13 -40.48 23.67
N VAL A 343 5.88 -40.84 23.37
CA VAL A 343 4.89 -41.20 24.37
C VAL A 343 4.79 -42.72 24.43
N THR A 344 5.03 -43.30 25.61
CA THR A 344 4.95 -44.75 25.81
C THR A 344 3.65 -45.09 26.53
N LEU A 345 2.81 -45.93 25.92
CA LEU A 345 1.73 -46.59 26.64
C LEU A 345 2.35 -47.71 27.47
N ARG A 346 2.20 -47.64 28.80
CA ARG A 346 2.61 -48.71 29.70
C ARG A 346 1.38 -49.37 30.31
N VAL A 347 1.37 -50.70 30.24
CA VAL A 347 0.36 -51.56 30.83
C VAL A 347 1.07 -52.49 31.80
N ASP A 348 0.75 -52.36 33.08
CA ASP A 348 1.23 -53.26 34.12
C ASP A 348 0.15 -54.35 34.33
N ALA A 349 0.56 -55.61 34.25
CA ALA A 349 -0.33 -56.77 34.30
C ALA A 349 0.26 -57.87 35.19
N LYS A 350 -0.60 -58.79 35.63
CA LYS A 350 -0.22 -59.99 36.37
C LYS A 350 -0.62 -61.23 35.59
N LEU A 351 0.32 -62.14 35.38
CA LEU A 351 0.05 -63.45 34.80
C LEU A 351 -0.12 -64.46 35.94
N LEU A 352 -1.29 -65.08 36.03
CA LEU A 352 -1.62 -66.09 37.05
C LEU A 352 -1.64 -67.47 36.41
N ALA A 353 -0.75 -68.36 36.84
CA ALA A 353 -0.75 -69.75 36.41
C ALA A 353 -1.81 -70.56 37.17
N SER A 354 -2.60 -71.36 36.44
CA SER A 354 -3.48 -72.37 37.02
C SER A 354 -3.27 -73.70 36.30
N ALA A 355 -2.73 -74.69 37.02
CA ALA A 355 -2.57 -76.05 36.52
C ALA A 355 -3.79 -76.90 36.92
N ILE A 356 -4.26 -77.75 36.01
CA ILE A 356 -5.38 -78.68 36.22
C ILE A 356 -5.02 -79.76 37.28
N PHE A 357 -3.74 -79.92 37.62
CA PHE A 357 -3.23 -80.85 38.64
C PHE A 357 -2.39 -80.15 39.74
N GLY A 358 -3.01 -79.20 40.44
CA GLY A 358 -2.92 -79.14 41.91
C GLY A 358 -1.69 -78.60 42.64
N SER A 359 -0.67 -77.95 42.04
CA SER A 359 0.45 -77.44 42.88
C SER A 359 1.30 -76.26 42.38
N ILE A 360 0.84 -75.44 41.42
CA ILE A 360 1.59 -74.23 41.03
C ILE A 360 0.64 -73.02 41.02
N GLN A 361 0.69 -72.19 42.07
CA GLN A 361 0.15 -70.82 42.07
C GLN A 361 1.33 -69.86 41.97
N GLU A 362 1.87 -69.73 40.77
CA GLU A 362 2.89 -68.71 40.50
C GLU A 362 2.24 -67.49 39.85
N SER A 363 2.66 -66.30 40.29
CA SER A 363 2.25 -65.04 39.71
C SER A 363 3.46 -64.29 39.19
N TYR A 364 3.41 -63.88 37.92
CA TYR A 364 4.47 -63.11 37.29
C TYR A 364 3.99 -61.68 37.01
N ASP A 365 4.82 -60.71 37.33
CA ASP A 365 4.57 -59.30 37.00
C ASP A 365 5.01 -59.05 35.56
N ILE A 366 4.05 -58.71 34.71
CA ILE A 366 4.25 -58.46 33.28
C ILE A 366 4.13 -56.96 33.03
N ALA A 367 5.13 -56.36 32.37
CA ALA A 367 5.02 -55.00 31.87
C ALA A 367 5.05 -55.00 30.33
N ILE A 368 3.99 -54.43 29.74
CA ILE A 368 3.87 -54.23 28.29
C ILE A 368 4.07 -52.75 28.03
N THR A 369 5.02 -52.41 27.16
CA THR A 369 5.25 -51.03 26.71
C THR A 369 5.07 -50.93 25.21
N GLN A 370 4.38 -49.88 24.75
CA GLN A 370 4.19 -49.57 23.34
C GLN A 370 4.59 -48.12 23.09
N GLY A 371 5.61 -47.91 22.27
CA GLY A 371 5.94 -46.58 21.75
C GLY A 371 4.84 -46.04 20.83
N MET A 372 4.43 -44.80 21.04
CA MET A 372 3.45 -44.09 20.21
C MET A 372 4.09 -42.82 19.63
N HIS A 373 4.11 -42.74 18.30
CA HIS A 373 4.73 -41.67 17.55
C HIS A 373 3.69 -40.74 16.94
N PHE A 374 3.74 -39.47 17.34
CA PHE A 374 2.93 -38.42 16.72
C PHE A 374 3.61 -37.96 15.43
N GLN A 375 2.87 -37.98 14.33
CA GLN A 375 3.36 -37.58 13.02
C GLN A 375 2.48 -36.47 12.43
N LEU A 376 3.14 -35.47 11.84
CA LEU A 376 2.49 -34.37 11.17
C LEU A 376 2.35 -34.68 9.67
N ALA A 377 1.11 -34.78 9.21
CA ALA A 377 0.73 -34.72 7.80
C ALA A 377 0.28 -33.28 7.45
N PRO A 378 0.18 -32.89 6.16
CA PRO A 378 0.02 -31.48 5.74
C PRO A 378 -1.14 -30.72 6.40
N ARG A 379 -2.20 -31.42 6.83
CA ARG A 379 -3.34 -30.84 7.52
C ARG A 379 -3.76 -31.62 8.76
N THR A 380 -3.03 -32.68 9.11
CA THR A 380 -3.47 -33.59 10.17
C THR A 380 -2.34 -34.07 11.06
N ILE A 381 -2.62 -34.25 12.35
CA ILE A 381 -1.75 -34.96 13.27
C ILE A 381 -2.30 -36.37 13.39
N THR A 382 -1.41 -37.33 13.19
CA THR A 382 -1.72 -38.76 13.29
C THR A 382 -0.88 -39.39 14.38
N LEU A 383 -1.37 -40.51 14.91
CA LEU A 383 -0.66 -41.31 15.89
C LEU A 383 -0.37 -42.67 15.28
N THR A 384 0.88 -43.10 15.33
CA THR A 384 1.30 -44.41 14.86
C THR A 384 1.92 -45.20 16.01
N ALA A 385 1.68 -46.50 16.03
CA ALA A 385 2.29 -47.43 16.96
C ALA A 385 2.70 -48.65 16.14
N VAL A 386 4.01 -48.89 16.05
CA VAL A 386 4.59 -49.97 15.24
C VAL A 386 4.96 -51.16 16.12
N ASP A 387 4.95 -52.35 15.53
CA ASP A 387 5.27 -53.61 16.22
C ASP A 387 6.68 -53.62 16.81
N SER A 388 7.64 -52.94 16.17
CA SER A 388 9.03 -52.86 16.65
C SER A 388 9.18 -52.11 17.99
N ASP A 389 8.20 -51.28 18.35
CA ASP A 389 8.20 -50.51 19.61
C ASP A 389 7.41 -51.20 20.72
N LEU A 390 6.75 -52.34 20.43
CA LEU A 390 6.10 -53.16 21.44
C LEU A 390 7.18 -53.95 22.19
N LYS A 391 7.20 -53.87 23.51
CA LYS A 391 8.05 -54.68 24.38
C LYS A 391 7.23 -55.34 25.47
N VAL A 392 7.50 -56.61 25.73
CA VAL A 392 6.92 -57.37 26.85
C VAL A 392 8.08 -57.82 27.75
N THR A 393 7.98 -57.53 29.04
CA THR A 393 9.01 -57.88 30.04
C THR A 393 8.38 -58.57 31.24
N GLY A 394 9.15 -59.42 31.92
CA GLY A 394 8.70 -60.18 33.10
C GLY A 394 7.98 -61.49 32.80
N ALA A 395 7.84 -61.87 31.51
CA ALA A 395 7.32 -63.17 31.12
C ALA A 395 8.42 -64.25 31.28
N PRO A 396 8.13 -65.41 31.91
CA PRO A 396 9.08 -66.52 32.00
C PRO A 396 9.33 -67.14 30.62
N ASP A 397 10.58 -67.53 30.34
CA ASP A 397 11.01 -68.10 29.05
C ASP A 397 10.49 -69.54 28.80
N GLU A 398 9.92 -70.16 29.83
CA GLU A 398 9.47 -71.54 29.80
C GLU A 398 8.11 -71.68 29.10
N PHE A 399 7.84 -72.88 28.56
CA PHE A 399 6.51 -73.30 28.11
C PHE A 399 5.86 -72.50 26.98
N GLY A 400 6.56 -71.65 26.21
CA GLY A 400 5.95 -70.85 25.14
C GLY A 400 5.06 -69.71 25.65
N ILE A 401 5.17 -69.38 26.94
CA ILE A 401 4.51 -68.24 27.58
C ILE A 401 4.91 -66.90 26.92
N PRO A 402 6.17 -66.68 26.48
CA PRO A 402 6.53 -65.45 25.78
C PRO A 402 5.67 -65.23 24.54
N ASP A 403 5.52 -66.24 23.67
CA ASP A 403 4.75 -66.11 22.42
C ASP A 403 3.27 -65.81 22.67
N ALA A 404 2.70 -66.46 23.70
CA ALA A 404 1.31 -66.26 24.08
C ALA A 404 1.08 -64.89 24.73
N ALA A 405 2.01 -64.41 25.56
CA ALA A 405 2.01 -63.07 26.14
C ALA A 405 2.17 -62.00 25.05
N TRP A 406 3.06 -62.21 24.09
CA TRP A 406 3.25 -61.35 22.92
C TRP A 406 2.00 -61.28 22.04
N LYS A 407 1.33 -62.41 21.80
CA LYS A 407 0.05 -62.45 21.07
C LYS A 407 -1.04 -61.68 21.81
N ALA A 408 -1.21 -61.92 23.10
CA ALA A 408 -2.20 -61.21 23.91
C ALA A 408 -1.94 -59.70 23.98
N ALA A 409 -0.67 -59.29 24.08
CA ALA A 409 -0.25 -57.89 24.04
C ALA A 409 -0.57 -57.23 22.70
N ARG A 410 -0.24 -57.87 21.57
CA ARG A 410 -0.60 -57.40 20.22
C ARG A 410 -2.10 -57.28 20.05
N ASP A 411 -2.87 -58.27 20.50
CA ASP A 411 -4.34 -58.26 20.39
C ASP A 411 -4.97 -57.16 21.24
N ALA A 412 -4.48 -56.93 22.47
CA ALA A 412 -4.97 -55.85 23.33
C ALA A 412 -4.66 -54.47 22.74
N ARG A 413 -3.44 -54.27 22.24
CA ARG A 413 -3.06 -53.04 21.52
C ARG A 413 -3.92 -52.84 20.28
N ASN A 414 -4.06 -53.85 19.42
CA ASN A 414 -4.83 -53.72 18.17
C ASN A 414 -6.32 -53.44 18.40
N ARG A 415 -6.86 -53.82 19.57
CA ARG A 415 -8.21 -53.43 20.00
C ARG A 415 -8.29 -51.97 20.47
N ALA A 416 -7.31 -51.49 21.21
CA ALA A 416 -7.33 -50.14 21.79
C ALA A 416 -6.85 -49.03 20.82
N LEU A 417 -5.89 -49.35 19.96
CA LEU A 417 -5.20 -48.40 19.10
C LEU A 417 -6.14 -47.66 18.12
N PRO A 418 -7.12 -48.30 17.44
CA PRO A 418 -8.00 -47.60 16.51
C PRO A 418 -8.80 -46.45 17.14
N ALA A 419 -9.31 -46.64 18.37
CA ALA A 419 -10.04 -45.60 19.09
C ALA A 419 -9.15 -44.39 19.40
N VAL A 420 -7.91 -44.65 19.83
CA VAL A 420 -6.91 -43.61 20.11
C VAL A 420 -6.47 -42.88 18.83
N GLN A 421 -6.20 -43.63 17.76
CA GLN A 421 -5.83 -43.07 16.46
C GLN A 421 -6.91 -42.20 15.84
N GLN A 422 -8.18 -42.54 16.05
CA GLN A 422 -9.32 -41.72 15.61
C GLN A 422 -9.51 -40.45 16.46
N MET A 423 -9.07 -40.47 17.71
CA MET A 423 -9.23 -39.36 18.63
C MET A 423 -8.21 -38.23 18.42
N VAL A 424 -6.98 -38.58 18.02
CA VAL A 424 -5.92 -37.59 17.81
C VAL A 424 -6.28 -36.55 16.74
N PRO A 425 -6.77 -36.90 15.54
CA PRO A 425 -7.27 -35.92 14.58
C PRO A 425 -8.42 -35.07 15.13
N LYS A 426 -9.32 -35.63 15.94
CA LYS A 426 -10.47 -34.90 16.53
C LYS A 426 -10.03 -33.79 17.49
N ILE A 427 -8.99 -34.05 18.30
CA ILE A 427 -8.41 -33.06 19.22
C ILE A 427 -7.88 -31.82 18.47
N PHE A 428 -7.26 -32.04 17.31
CA PHE A 428 -6.55 -30.97 16.60
C PHE A 428 -7.32 -30.35 15.42
N GLN A 429 -8.23 -31.08 14.77
CA GLN A 429 -8.84 -30.69 13.48
C GLN A 429 -10.38 -30.63 13.45
N ASN A 430 -11.09 -31.34 14.34
CA ASN A 430 -12.56 -31.50 14.38
C ASN A 430 -13.32 -31.13 13.07
N ALA A 431 -13.39 -32.10 12.15
CA ALA A 431 -13.80 -31.94 10.75
C ALA A 431 -15.29 -32.28 10.44
N GLU A 432 -16.18 -32.36 11.44
CA GLU A 432 -17.55 -32.89 11.25
C GLU A 432 -18.61 -31.85 10.79
N SER A 433 -18.24 -30.69 10.23
CA SER A 433 -19.20 -29.83 9.51
C SER A 433 -18.54 -28.99 8.40
N PRO A 434 -19.11 -28.91 7.18
CA PRO A 434 -18.65 -28.01 6.11
C PRO A 434 -18.78 -26.52 6.46
N GLU A 435 -19.60 -26.18 7.46
CA GLU A 435 -19.80 -24.79 7.91
C GLU A 435 -19.30 -24.61 9.35
N ILE A 436 -18.00 -24.37 9.54
CA ILE A 436 -17.33 -24.06 10.82
C ILE A 436 -16.88 -25.31 11.60
N GLY A 437 -15.73 -25.86 11.19
CA GLY A 437 -14.97 -26.88 11.94
C GLY A 437 -14.34 -26.31 13.22
N LYS A 438 -14.49 -27.02 14.34
CA LYS A 438 -14.18 -26.55 15.72
C LYS A 438 -12.76 -26.90 16.21
N GLY A 439 -11.82 -27.27 15.33
CA GLY A 439 -10.42 -27.57 15.71
C GLY A 439 -9.58 -26.32 15.96
N ALA A 440 -8.71 -26.33 16.98
CA ALA A 440 -7.87 -25.18 17.35
C ALA A 440 -6.89 -24.75 16.23
N LEU A 441 -6.38 -25.70 15.46
CA LEU A 441 -5.48 -25.44 14.34
C LEU A 441 -6.20 -24.69 13.20
N LEU A 442 -7.38 -25.19 12.80
CA LEU A 442 -8.18 -24.58 11.73
C LEU A 442 -8.63 -23.15 12.10
N ARG A 443 -8.94 -22.91 13.37
CA ARG A 443 -9.36 -21.59 13.88
C ARG A 443 -8.29 -20.51 13.74
N ILE A 444 -7.00 -20.85 13.87
CA ILE A 444 -5.90 -19.89 13.65
C ILE A 444 -5.90 -19.41 12.20
N GLY A 445 -6.03 -20.34 11.24
CA GLY A 445 -6.11 -19.99 9.82
C GLY A 445 -7.33 -19.13 9.49
N ILE A 446 -8.51 -19.48 10.01
CA ILE A 446 -9.74 -18.71 9.81
C ILE A 446 -9.62 -17.30 10.42
N ALA A 447 -9.05 -17.18 11.62
CA ALA A 447 -8.86 -15.89 12.28
C ALA A 447 -7.89 -15.00 11.49
N LEU A 448 -6.79 -15.56 10.99
CA LEU A 448 -5.80 -14.82 10.19
C LEU A 448 -6.39 -14.31 8.87
N ARG A 449 -7.25 -15.09 8.20
CA ARG A 449 -7.91 -14.66 6.95
C ARG A 449 -8.84 -13.45 7.10
N ARG A 450 -9.21 -13.08 8.34
CA ARG A 450 -9.93 -11.82 8.59
C ARG A 450 -9.06 -10.58 8.38
N PHE A 451 -7.73 -10.72 8.48
CA PHE A 451 -6.78 -9.64 8.22
C PHE A 451 -6.39 -9.57 6.75
N ASP A 452 -6.29 -10.71 6.08
CA ASP A 452 -5.99 -10.78 4.65
C ASP A 452 -6.46 -12.14 4.11
N PRO A 453 -7.36 -12.17 3.10
CA PRO A 453 -7.95 -13.40 2.60
C PRO A 453 -6.94 -14.39 2.01
N VAL A 454 -5.77 -13.93 1.57
CA VAL A 454 -4.72 -14.78 1.00
C VAL A 454 -3.77 -15.36 2.06
N LEU A 455 -3.95 -15.03 3.35
CA LEU A 455 -3.14 -15.61 4.42
C LEU A 455 -3.38 -17.12 4.56
N ALA A 456 -2.29 -17.88 4.54
CA ALA A 456 -2.27 -19.31 4.75
C ALA A 456 -1.40 -19.68 5.96
N VAL A 457 -1.81 -20.75 6.63
CA VAL A 457 -1.11 -21.36 7.77
C VAL A 457 -0.61 -22.73 7.34
N GLU A 458 0.66 -22.99 7.55
CA GLU A 458 1.28 -24.28 7.26
C GLU A 458 1.93 -24.82 8.53
N TYR A 459 1.60 -26.06 8.89
CA TYR A 459 2.24 -26.74 10.02
C TYR A 459 3.53 -27.40 9.53
N LYS A 460 4.63 -27.12 10.23
CA LYS A 460 5.98 -27.52 9.81
C LYS A 460 6.56 -28.63 10.67
N ASN A 461 6.23 -28.67 11.96
CA ASN A 461 6.84 -29.61 12.89
C ASN A 461 5.90 -29.97 14.05
N ILE A 462 6.05 -31.18 14.58
CA ILE A 462 5.47 -31.64 15.84
C ILE A 462 6.57 -32.19 16.76
N GLU A 463 6.57 -31.77 18.02
CA GLU A 463 7.53 -32.18 19.03
C GLU A 463 6.80 -32.77 20.24
N VAL A 464 7.31 -33.89 20.76
CA VAL A 464 6.87 -34.52 22.01
C VAL A 464 7.93 -34.28 23.08
N ASN A 465 7.54 -33.80 24.26
CA ASN A 465 8.44 -33.68 25.41
C ASN A 465 7.80 -34.20 26.70
N THR A 466 8.51 -34.12 27.83
CA THR A 466 8.06 -34.66 29.13
C THR A 466 6.85 -33.95 29.75
N ASN A 467 6.44 -32.81 29.19
CA ASN A 467 5.35 -31.97 29.66
C ASN A 467 4.16 -31.91 28.67
N GLY A 468 4.32 -32.36 27.43
CA GLY A 468 3.23 -32.36 26.44
C GLY A 468 3.70 -32.35 24.98
N LEU A 469 2.81 -31.88 24.10
CA LEU A 469 3.00 -31.79 22.65
C LEU A 469 3.15 -30.34 22.21
N ILE A 470 4.01 -30.08 21.23
CA ILE A 470 4.18 -28.77 20.59
C ILE A 470 4.04 -28.92 19.08
N VAL A 471 3.14 -28.16 18.46
CA VAL A 471 2.96 -28.08 17.01
C VAL A 471 3.41 -26.71 16.54
N ARG A 472 4.35 -26.64 15.61
CA ARG A 472 4.88 -25.36 15.09
C ARG A 472 4.52 -25.17 13.63
N GLY A 473 4.37 -23.92 13.21
CA GLY A 473 4.07 -23.60 11.83
C GLY A 473 4.50 -22.22 11.40
N SER A 474 4.35 -22.02 10.09
CA SER A 474 4.60 -20.76 9.39
C SER A 474 3.30 -20.16 8.88
N ILE A 475 3.32 -18.85 8.70
CA ILE A 475 2.25 -18.10 8.06
C ILE A 475 2.82 -17.54 6.74
N SER A 476 2.07 -17.69 5.65
CA SER A 476 2.38 -17.12 4.34
C SER A 476 1.22 -16.25 3.85
N GLY A 477 1.44 -15.35 2.89
CA GLY A 477 0.43 -14.40 2.42
C GLY A 477 0.95 -13.52 1.28
N GLY A 478 0.18 -12.47 0.94
CA GLY A 478 0.45 -11.58 -0.19
C GLY A 478 1.73 -10.75 -0.05
N LYS A 479 2.25 -10.27 -1.18
CA LYS A 479 3.37 -9.33 -1.25
C LYS A 479 2.91 -7.93 -0.82
N ARG A 480 3.86 -7.09 -0.38
CA ARG A 480 3.60 -5.67 -0.10
C ARG A 480 3.41 -4.91 -1.40
N MET A 481 2.42 -4.02 -1.43
CA MET A 481 2.25 -3.07 -2.52
C MET A 481 3.51 -2.18 -2.66
N ALA A 482 3.73 -1.67 -3.87
CA ALA A 482 4.73 -0.64 -4.09
C ALA A 482 4.34 0.67 -3.37
N PRO A 483 5.30 1.58 -3.12
CA PRO A 483 5.00 2.90 -2.57
C PRO A 483 4.08 3.69 -3.47
N ILE A 484 3.18 4.45 -2.84
CA ILE A 484 2.21 5.28 -3.54
C ILE A 484 2.65 6.74 -3.38
N ALA A 485 3.09 7.33 -4.48
CA ALA A 485 3.39 8.75 -4.60
C ALA A 485 2.18 9.49 -5.19
N ASP A 486 1.69 10.47 -4.44
CA ASP A 486 0.50 11.24 -4.75
C ASP A 486 0.82 12.73 -4.54
N ILE A 487 1.01 13.45 -5.64
CA ILE A 487 1.27 14.89 -5.68
C ILE A 487 -0.04 15.58 -6.07
N ARG A 488 -0.52 16.49 -5.23
CA ARG A 488 -1.76 17.26 -5.48
C ARG A 488 -1.53 18.74 -5.25
N SER A 489 -2.36 19.59 -5.84
CA SER A 489 -2.50 20.97 -5.38
C SER A 489 -3.05 20.98 -3.96
N ALA A 490 -2.47 21.80 -3.09
CA ALA A 490 -2.96 22.01 -1.75
C ALA A 490 -4.16 22.97 -1.73
N ASP A 491 -4.92 22.92 -0.64
CA ASP A 491 -6.14 23.74 -0.45
C ASP A 491 -5.83 25.25 -0.40
N ASP A 492 -4.58 25.62 -0.09
CA ASP A 492 -4.11 27.02 -0.13
C ASP A 492 -4.00 27.58 -1.56
N GLY A 493 -4.07 26.72 -2.58
CA GLY A 493 -3.94 27.10 -3.99
C GLY A 493 -2.53 27.54 -4.42
N ASP A 494 -1.60 27.61 -3.47
CA ASP A 494 -0.25 28.16 -3.62
C ASP A 494 0.84 27.15 -3.20
N SER A 495 0.49 25.88 -2.95
CA SER A 495 1.44 24.80 -2.66
C SER A 495 1.02 23.49 -3.30
N TYR A 496 1.97 22.56 -3.44
CA TYR A 496 1.68 21.14 -3.64
C TYR A 496 1.70 20.39 -2.32
N THR A 497 0.97 19.28 -2.24
CA THR A 497 0.92 18.39 -1.09
C THR A 497 1.12 16.95 -1.51
N ALA A 498 1.89 16.24 -0.69
CA ALA A 498 2.10 14.80 -0.68
C ALA A 498 1.40 14.14 0.52
N LEU A 499 0.41 14.79 1.14
CA LEU A 499 -0.29 14.29 2.34
C LEU A 499 -0.76 12.82 2.18
N HIS A 500 -1.26 12.46 1.01
CA HIS A 500 -1.75 11.11 0.70
C HIS A 500 -0.67 10.16 0.14
N SER A 501 0.58 10.61 0.02
CA SER A 501 1.69 9.73 -0.31
C SER A 501 2.03 8.84 0.89
N TRP A 502 2.28 7.55 0.65
CA TRP A 502 2.54 6.59 1.72
C TRP A 502 3.28 5.34 1.25
N ILE A 503 3.86 4.61 2.21
CA ILE A 503 4.44 3.28 2.01
C ILE A 503 3.51 2.25 2.66
N PRO A 504 2.81 1.41 1.88
CA PRO A 504 1.93 0.37 2.42
C PRO A 504 2.68 -0.57 3.38
N GLY A 505 2.16 -0.70 4.60
CA GLY A 505 2.83 -1.46 5.67
C GLY A 505 4.15 -0.87 6.17
N GLY A 506 4.45 0.39 5.87
CA GLY A 506 5.71 1.05 6.21
C GLY A 506 5.59 2.45 6.77
N ARG A 507 6.72 3.15 6.76
CA ARG A 507 6.94 4.52 7.24
C ARG A 507 7.72 5.29 6.19
N ILE A 508 7.29 6.51 5.90
CA ILE A 508 8.13 7.45 5.16
C ILE A 508 9.16 8.09 6.11
N GLU A 509 10.42 8.10 5.71
CA GLU A 509 11.56 8.66 6.45
C GLU A 509 12.04 9.99 5.85
N LYS A 510 11.98 10.12 4.53
CA LYS A 510 12.28 11.38 3.82
C LYS A 510 11.39 11.54 2.58
N LEU A 511 10.98 12.77 2.31
CA LEU A 511 10.40 13.16 1.02
C LEU A 511 11.41 14.09 0.35
N VAL A 512 11.67 13.87 -0.93
CA VAL A 512 12.52 14.76 -1.72
C VAL A 512 11.68 15.30 -2.84
N TRP A 513 11.44 16.61 -2.78
CA TRP A 513 10.84 17.37 -3.86
C TRP A 513 11.93 17.84 -4.80
N GLY A 514 11.74 17.60 -6.09
CA GLY A 514 12.53 18.18 -7.16
C GLY A 514 11.68 19.19 -7.93
N MET A 515 12.23 20.37 -8.20
CA MET A 515 11.59 21.35 -9.08
C MET A 515 12.63 21.97 -10.00
N TYR A 516 12.22 22.26 -11.23
CA TYR A 516 13.00 23.03 -12.18
C TYR A 516 12.46 24.46 -12.23
N GLU A 517 13.22 25.43 -11.74
CA GLU A 517 12.82 26.84 -11.73
C GLU A 517 13.25 27.50 -13.05
N LYS A 518 12.31 27.99 -13.85
CA LYS A 518 12.65 28.81 -15.03
C LYS A 518 13.22 30.15 -14.58
N VAL A 519 14.38 30.55 -15.12
CA VAL A 519 14.96 31.87 -14.88
C VAL A 519 14.49 32.80 -15.99
N PRO A 520 13.77 33.91 -15.70
CA PRO A 520 13.39 34.88 -16.72
C PRO A 520 14.63 35.52 -17.34
N PHE A 521 14.64 35.66 -18.67
CA PHE A 521 15.74 36.25 -19.42
C PHE A 521 15.39 37.65 -19.94
N GLN A 522 16.37 38.54 -19.92
CA GLN A 522 16.32 39.80 -20.67
C GLN A 522 17.49 39.83 -21.65
N LYS A 523 17.24 39.55 -22.94
CA LYS A 523 18.21 39.84 -24.00
C LYS A 523 17.59 40.11 -25.36
N ALA A 524 18.44 40.65 -26.25
CA ALA A 524 18.24 41.03 -27.65
C ALA A 524 17.34 42.25 -27.92
N LEU A 525 16.37 42.56 -27.05
CA LEU A 525 15.41 43.65 -27.29
C LEU A 525 15.33 44.67 -26.14
N ALA A 526 16.49 45.03 -25.57
CA ALA A 526 16.59 46.03 -24.51
C ALA A 526 15.94 47.36 -24.95
N GLY A 527 14.81 47.73 -24.32
CA GLY A 527 14.04 48.93 -24.65
C GLY A 527 12.58 48.67 -25.07
N THR A 528 12.19 47.42 -25.37
CA THR A 528 10.82 47.08 -25.79
C THR A 528 9.81 46.94 -24.64
N GLY A 529 10.28 46.70 -23.41
CA GLY A 529 9.44 46.42 -22.24
C GLY A 529 8.90 44.99 -22.18
N LEU A 530 9.37 44.08 -23.04
CA LEU A 530 8.99 42.67 -23.09
C LEU A 530 9.92 41.81 -22.23
N LEU A 531 9.36 40.74 -21.65
CA LEU A 531 10.09 39.72 -20.90
C LEU A 531 9.93 38.37 -21.60
N TRP A 532 11.02 37.82 -22.15
CA TRP A 532 11.00 36.57 -22.90
C TRP A 532 11.29 35.37 -21.99
N THR A 533 10.71 34.22 -22.31
CA THR A 533 10.99 32.96 -21.60
C THR A 533 10.99 31.80 -22.60
N LEU A 534 12.14 31.13 -22.74
CA LEU A 534 12.33 29.99 -23.65
C LEU A 534 11.91 28.66 -23.00
N PRO A 535 11.61 27.60 -23.78
CA PRO A 535 11.10 26.34 -23.24
C PRO A 535 12.13 25.57 -22.40
N TRP A 536 13.40 25.51 -22.83
CA TRP A 536 14.51 24.83 -22.15
C TRP A 536 15.23 25.69 -21.09
N GLU A 537 14.72 26.88 -20.78
CA GLU A 537 15.28 27.70 -19.70
C GLU A 537 14.78 27.22 -18.34
N GLY A 538 15.69 26.76 -17.48
CA GLY A 538 15.42 26.60 -16.06
C GLY A 538 16.59 25.99 -15.34
N MET A 539 16.83 26.38 -14.09
CA MET A 539 17.82 25.75 -13.23
C MET A 539 17.18 24.60 -12.46
N PRO A 540 17.87 23.46 -12.26
CA PRO A 540 17.36 22.48 -11.33
C PRO A 540 17.45 23.19 -9.99
N LYS A 541 16.30 23.53 -9.41
CA LYS A 541 16.32 23.83 -8.00
C LYS A 541 16.42 22.48 -7.33
N PHE A 542 17.66 22.06 -7.06
CA PHE A 542 17.83 20.95 -6.15
C PHE A 542 17.21 21.32 -4.82
N SER A 543 16.31 20.42 -4.46
CA SER A 543 15.57 20.20 -3.24
C SER A 543 15.98 21.05 -2.05
N GLY A 544 15.02 21.78 -1.48
CA GLY A 544 14.95 21.73 -0.03
C GLY A 544 14.75 20.26 0.33
N GLU A 545 15.68 19.67 1.09
CA GLU A 545 15.38 18.45 1.82
C GLU A 545 14.22 18.77 2.78
N GLU A 546 12.98 18.62 2.34
CA GLU A 546 11.86 18.71 3.27
C GLU A 546 11.68 17.37 3.95
N THR A 547 12.53 17.15 4.95
CA THR A 547 12.40 16.06 5.91
C THR A 547 11.24 16.28 6.89
N GLU A 548 10.65 17.48 6.91
CA GLU A 548 9.73 17.93 7.96
C GLU A 548 8.27 18.10 7.54
N HIS A 549 7.95 18.32 6.26
CA HIS A 549 6.57 18.39 5.77
C HIS A 549 6.37 17.70 4.43
N PHE A 550 5.11 17.35 4.18
CA PHE A 550 4.60 16.84 2.91
C PHE A 550 4.11 17.97 2.00
N MET A 551 4.44 19.23 2.29
CA MET A 551 4.08 20.36 1.43
C MET A 551 5.22 20.66 0.48
N PHE A 552 4.95 21.43 -0.57
CA PHE A 552 5.97 22.03 -1.41
C PHE A 552 5.46 23.39 -1.88
N PRO A 553 5.97 24.50 -1.31
CA PRO A 553 5.42 25.83 -1.57
C PRO A 553 5.65 26.25 -3.03
N HIS A 554 4.65 26.89 -3.66
CA HIS A 554 4.90 27.70 -4.85
C HIS A 554 5.72 28.90 -4.41
N ALA A 555 6.96 29.02 -4.86
CA ALA A 555 7.72 30.24 -4.58
C ALA A 555 6.99 31.47 -5.18
N TRP A 556 6.43 31.33 -6.39
CA TRP A 556 5.54 32.28 -7.09
C TRP A 556 4.80 31.48 -8.18
N THR A 557 3.84 32.09 -8.89
CA THR A 557 3.14 31.49 -10.06
C THR A 557 4.07 30.58 -10.85
N LEU A 558 3.82 29.26 -10.86
CA LEU A 558 4.70 28.31 -11.52
C LEU A 558 4.88 28.71 -12.99
N PRO A 559 6.12 28.97 -13.43
CA PRO A 559 6.36 29.22 -14.83
C PRO A 559 5.86 28.04 -15.67
N ARG A 560 5.43 28.35 -16.89
CA ARG A 560 4.68 27.50 -17.81
C ARG A 560 5.30 26.14 -18.19
N SER A 561 6.54 25.83 -17.78
CA SER A 561 7.17 24.52 -18.02
C SER A 561 7.91 23.97 -16.78
N THR A 562 7.37 24.21 -15.60
CA THR A 562 7.91 23.61 -14.37
C THR A 562 7.64 22.09 -14.39
N THR A 563 8.58 21.26 -13.95
CA THR A 563 8.30 19.84 -13.67
C THR A 563 8.46 19.62 -12.17
N VAL A 564 7.46 19.00 -11.54
CA VAL A 564 7.46 18.69 -10.11
C VAL A 564 7.72 17.20 -9.97
N CYS A 565 8.75 16.86 -9.22
CA CYS A 565 9.13 15.48 -8.94
C CYS A 565 9.02 15.20 -7.44
N LEU A 566 8.53 14.02 -7.08
CA LEU A 566 8.50 13.54 -5.70
C LEU A 566 9.19 12.18 -5.61
N THR A 567 10.17 12.08 -4.72
CA THR A 567 10.77 10.81 -4.32
C THR A 567 10.42 10.51 -2.85
N ILE A 568 9.95 9.30 -2.61
CA ILE A 568 9.63 8.80 -1.26
C ILE A 568 10.75 7.87 -0.82
N TYR A 569 11.32 8.15 0.34
CA TYR A 569 12.30 7.31 1.01
C TYR A 569 11.70 6.80 2.31
N GLY A 570 11.88 5.53 2.60
CA GLY A 570 11.48 4.96 3.87
C GLY A 570 11.63 3.45 3.91
N SER A 571 10.99 2.88 4.91
CA SER A 571 11.11 1.48 5.26
C SER A 571 9.73 0.83 5.35
N ARG A 572 9.64 -0.47 5.09
CA ARG A 572 8.39 -1.24 5.26
C ARG A 572 8.65 -2.54 5.98
N ARG A 573 7.65 -3.02 6.71
CA ARG A 573 7.69 -4.34 7.33
C ARG A 573 7.08 -5.37 6.40
N ASN A 574 7.86 -6.39 6.06
CA ASN A 574 7.34 -7.52 5.30
C ASN A 574 6.34 -8.33 6.12
N LEU A 575 5.79 -9.39 5.52
CA LEU A 575 4.81 -10.23 6.20
C LEU A 575 5.38 -10.95 7.44
N ARG A 576 6.69 -11.19 7.50
CA ARG A 576 7.39 -11.73 8.69
C ARG A 576 7.65 -10.66 9.76
N GLY A 577 7.28 -9.41 9.50
CA GLY A 577 7.51 -8.24 10.35
C GLY A 577 8.95 -7.77 10.44
N VAL A 578 9.83 -8.33 9.61
CA VAL A 578 11.20 -7.83 9.41
C VAL A 578 11.09 -6.52 8.65
N VAL A 579 11.82 -5.49 9.10
CA VAL A 579 12.01 -4.27 8.30
C VAL A 579 12.86 -4.69 7.11
N GLU A 580 12.38 -4.47 5.90
CA GLU A 580 13.18 -4.72 4.70
C GLU A 580 14.32 -3.68 4.68
N ASP A 581 15.47 -4.05 5.27
CA ASP A 581 16.72 -3.29 5.22
C ASP A 581 17.51 -3.73 3.99
N GLY A 582 17.71 -2.80 3.06
CA GLY A 582 18.37 -3.05 1.77
C GLY A 582 17.55 -2.40 0.66
N ASP A 583 18.04 -1.27 0.18
CA ASP A 583 17.47 -0.43 -0.87
C ASP A 583 16.08 0.11 -0.51
N GLU A 584 16.11 1.32 0.08
CA GLU A 584 15.09 2.36 0.04
C GLU A 584 13.80 1.94 -0.67
N VAL A 585 12.68 1.98 0.04
CA VAL A 585 11.40 1.63 -0.59
C VAL A 585 11.03 2.77 -1.55
N TRP A 586 11.54 2.66 -2.78
CA TRP A 586 11.54 3.71 -3.79
C TRP A 586 10.15 3.91 -4.39
N GLY A 587 9.80 5.19 -4.62
CA GLY A 587 8.64 5.56 -5.41
C GLY A 587 8.72 5.03 -6.84
N ALA A 588 7.61 4.45 -7.32
CA ALA A 588 7.15 4.43 -8.71
C ALA A 588 8.24 4.44 -9.81
N ASP A 589 8.92 3.30 -9.94
CA ASP A 589 9.94 2.96 -10.94
C ASP A 589 11.39 3.26 -10.49
N ASN A 590 12.31 2.49 -11.03
CA ASN A 590 13.74 2.55 -10.80
C ASN A 590 14.42 3.82 -11.37
N THR A 591 13.66 4.90 -11.56
CA THR A 591 14.12 6.18 -12.09
C THR A 591 13.89 7.35 -11.11
N HIS A 592 14.31 7.17 -9.86
CA HIS A 592 14.51 8.27 -8.89
C HIS A 592 13.25 9.14 -8.62
N GLY A 593 12.03 8.58 -8.65
CA GLY A 593 10.80 9.26 -8.23
C GLY A 593 9.79 9.56 -9.35
N LEU A 594 8.60 10.03 -8.96
CA LEU A 594 7.52 10.35 -9.90
C LEU A 594 7.64 11.82 -10.31
N CYS A 595 7.87 12.07 -11.59
CA CYS A 595 7.85 13.42 -12.18
C CYS A 595 6.55 13.61 -12.98
N ALA A 596 5.91 14.75 -12.78
CA ALA A 596 4.76 15.18 -13.55
C ALA A 596 5.11 16.46 -14.33
N PRO A 597 5.02 16.46 -15.67
CA PRO A 597 5.22 17.67 -16.45
C PRO A 597 4.12 18.67 -16.10
N VAL A 598 4.35 19.96 -16.33
CA VAL A 598 3.25 20.92 -16.32
C VAL A 598 2.55 20.93 -17.69
N VAL A 599 1.23 20.82 -17.65
CA VAL A 599 0.32 20.97 -18.78
C VAL A 599 -0.15 22.42 -18.82
N LEU A 600 -0.05 23.03 -20.00
CA LEU A 600 -0.53 24.39 -20.22
C LEU A 600 -1.99 24.41 -20.63
N PRO A 601 -2.69 25.55 -20.44
CA PRO A 601 -4.02 25.70 -20.99
C PRO A 601 -4.02 25.38 -22.49
N PRO A 602 -4.98 24.57 -22.96
CA PRO A 602 -5.02 24.16 -24.35
C PRO A 602 -5.31 25.39 -25.23
N ILE A 603 -4.80 25.35 -26.46
CA ILE A 603 -5.10 26.39 -27.46
C ILE A 603 -6.58 26.31 -27.84
N PHE A 604 -7.11 25.08 -27.95
CA PHE A 604 -8.52 24.82 -28.25
C PHE A 604 -9.12 23.74 -27.36
N ILE A 605 -10.39 23.91 -27.00
CA ILE A 605 -11.18 22.84 -26.39
C ILE A 605 -11.90 22.08 -27.50
N LEU A 606 -11.34 20.94 -27.91
CA LEU A 606 -11.85 20.14 -29.02
C LEU A 606 -12.00 18.67 -28.61
N PRO A 607 -13.10 18.00 -29.00
CA PRO A 607 -13.29 16.59 -28.70
C PRO A 607 -12.33 15.67 -29.48
N ASN A 608 -11.91 16.05 -30.70
CA ASN A 608 -11.38 15.11 -31.69
C ASN A 608 -10.12 15.56 -32.44
N TRP A 609 -9.11 16.14 -31.78
CA TRP A 609 -7.83 16.44 -32.45
C TRP A 609 -6.67 15.59 -31.90
N LYS A 610 -5.91 14.95 -32.81
CA LYS A 610 -4.91 13.94 -32.43
C LYS A 610 -3.45 14.36 -32.73
N LYS A 611 -3.14 15.01 -33.85
CA LYS A 611 -1.74 15.24 -34.28
C LYS A 611 -1.09 16.55 -33.77
N PHE A 612 -1.71 17.23 -32.81
CA PHE A 612 -1.33 18.60 -32.42
C PHE A 612 -0.72 18.62 -31.04
N GLU A 613 0.60 18.75 -30.99
CA GLU A 613 1.38 18.44 -29.79
C GLU A 613 2.48 19.46 -29.55
N ILE A 614 2.78 19.70 -28.28
CA ILE A 614 3.86 20.56 -27.83
C ILE A 614 4.86 19.71 -27.03
N PRO A 615 6.17 19.78 -27.34
CA PRO A 615 7.19 19.10 -26.56
C PRO A 615 7.37 19.77 -25.19
N ASN A 616 7.52 18.95 -24.16
CA ASN A 616 8.08 19.31 -22.87
C ASN A 616 9.56 18.93 -22.88
N ILE A 617 10.42 19.92 -22.67
CA ILE A 617 11.87 19.85 -22.86
C ILE A 617 12.57 20.04 -21.52
N TRP A 618 13.49 19.15 -21.18
CA TRP A 618 14.38 19.34 -20.02
C TRP A 618 15.33 20.53 -20.26
N PRO A 619 15.71 21.26 -19.20
CA PRO A 619 16.72 22.29 -19.34
C PRO A 619 18.10 21.73 -19.70
N ASP A 620 18.86 22.45 -20.53
CA ASP A 620 20.28 22.18 -20.81
C ASP A 620 21.18 23.32 -20.32
N PHE A 621 21.98 22.99 -19.30
CA PHE A 621 22.90 23.89 -18.62
C PHE A 621 24.20 24.13 -19.37
N THR A 622 24.61 23.16 -20.19
CA THR A 622 25.86 23.18 -20.92
C THR A 622 25.70 23.87 -22.27
N GLY A 623 24.49 23.80 -22.84
CA GLY A 623 24.23 24.21 -24.22
C GLY A 623 24.81 23.22 -25.25
N GLU A 624 25.38 22.11 -24.79
CA GLU A 624 26.04 21.10 -25.62
C GLU A 624 25.08 20.00 -26.07
N LEU A 625 23.90 19.87 -25.44
CA LEU A 625 22.95 18.82 -25.77
C LEU A 625 22.08 19.24 -26.97
N ILE A 626 21.67 18.23 -27.75
CA ILE A 626 20.73 18.39 -28.84
C ILE A 626 19.32 18.56 -28.22
N LEU A 627 18.55 19.54 -28.68
CA LEU A 627 17.24 19.85 -28.08
C LEU A 627 16.26 18.67 -28.15
N GLU A 628 16.26 17.89 -29.24
CA GLU A 628 15.44 16.68 -29.40
C GLU A 628 15.69 15.66 -28.27
N ASP A 629 16.95 15.49 -27.84
CA ASP A 629 17.31 14.55 -26.78
C ASP A 629 16.81 15.00 -25.40
N LEU A 630 16.56 16.30 -25.23
CA LEU A 630 16.00 16.87 -24.01
C LEU A 630 14.47 16.77 -23.95
N VAL A 631 13.80 16.51 -25.08
CA VAL A 631 12.35 16.30 -25.10
C VAL A 631 12.03 15.03 -24.30
N PHE A 632 11.27 15.16 -23.23
CA PHE A 632 10.90 14.02 -22.38
C PHE A 632 9.43 13.66 -22.46
N ALA A 633 8.58 14.55 -22.96
CA ALA A 633 7.18 14.24 -23.23
C ALA A 633 6.65 15.11 -24.36
N HIS A 634 5.67 14.61 -25.10
CA HIS A 634 4.79 15.42 -25.93
C HIS A 634 3.44 15.55 -25.24
N ILE A 635 2.89 16.77 -25.18
CA ILE A 635 1.58 17.06 -24.62
C ILE A 635 0.63 17.47 -25.74
N ASP A 636 -0.57 16.89 -25.76
CA ASP A 636 -1.61 17.32 -26.70
C ASP A 636 -1.98 18.80 -26.45
N ALA A 637 -1.92 19.64 -27.49
CA ALA A 637 -2.16 21.08 -27.40
C ALA A 637 -3.65 21.47 -27.47
N ALA A 638 -4.52 20.47 -27.69
CA ALA A 638 -5.96 20.56 -27.52
C ALA A 638 -6.40 19.63 -26.37
N ALA A 639 -7.49 19.98 -25.67
CA ALA A 639 -8.08 19.13 -24.64
C ALA A 639 -9.60 19.11 -24.77
N HIS A 640 -10.24 18.01 -24.38
CA HIS A 640 -11.71 17.92 -24.36
C HIS A 640 -12.31 18.31 -23.00
N ASP A 641 -11.54 18.18 -21.93
CA ASP A 641 -12.00 18.20 -20.54
C ASP A 641 -11.42 19.36 -19.71
N TRP A 642 -11.07 20.48 -20.37
CA TRP A 642 -10.62 21.69 -19.68
C TRP A 642 -11.81 22.44 -19.05
N PRO A 643 -11.69 23.02 -17.84
CA PRO A 643 -12.77 23.75 -17.18
C PRO A 643 -13.36 24.87 -18.08
N ALA A 644 -14.68 24.85 -18.26
CA ALA A 644 -15.38 25.83 -19.07
C ALA A 644 -15.41 27.21 -18.40
N GLY A 645 -15.30 28.28 -19.20
CA GLY A 645 -15.45 29.66 -18.72
C GLY A 645 -14.19 30.30 -18.13
N GLU A 646 -13.09 29.55 -17.96
CA GLU A 646 -11.79 30.13 -17.63
C GLU A 646 -11.12 30.73 -18.87
N LEU A 647 -10.62 31.97 -18.76
CA LEU A 647 -9.73 32.53 -19.78
C LEU A 647 -8.44 31.72 -19.81
N THR A 648 -8.00 31.36 -21.02
CA THR A 648 -6.70 30.72 -21.23
C THR A 648 -5.60 31.79 -21.41
N THR A 649 -4.79 31.69 -22.45
CA THR A 649 -3.82 32.71 -22.84
C THR A 649 -4.06 33.18 -24.25
N ASN A 650 -3.57 34.39 -24.55
CA ASN A 650 -3.43 34.79 -25.94
C ASN A 650 -2.30 33.96 -26.57
N HIS A 651 -2.56 33.34 -27.72
CA HIS A 651 -1.60 32.54 -28.47
C HIS A 651 -1.35 33.17 -29.83
N LEU A 652 -0.09 33.46 -30.12
CA LEU A 652 0.39 33.78 -31.46
C LEU A 652 1.09 32.54 -32.00
N VAL A 653 0.56 31.93 -33.05
CA VAL A 653 1.12 30.73 -33.68
C VAL A 653 1.82 31.17 -34.95
N HIS A 654 3.13 30.95 -35.04
CA HIS A 654 3.95 31.36 -36.16
C HIS A 654 4.66 30.15 -36.78
N PHE A 655 4.32 29.84 -38.02
CA PHE A 655 5.01 28.85 -38.83
C PHE A 655 6.29 29.49 -39.37
N LEU A 656 7.42 29.05 -38.85
CA LEU A 656 8.73 29.63 -39.13
C LEU A 656 9.24 29.15 -40.50
N ASP A 657 9.75 30.07 -41.32
CA ASP A 657 10.60 29.70 -42.46
C ASP A 657 12.01 29.35 -41.95
N TRP A 658 12.27 28.06 -41.76
CA TRP A 658 13.54 27.56 -41.23
C TRP A 658 14.76 27.99 -42.06
N ASN A 659 14.59 28.24 -43.36
CA ASN A 659 15.69 28.57 -44.26
C ASN A 659 16.01 30.07 -44.31
N ALA A 660 15.15 30.93 -43.77
CA ALA A 660 15.41 32.36 -43.73
C ALA A 660 16.56 32.70 -42.77
N GLU A 661 17.28 33.80 -43.08
CA GLU A 661 18.38 34.30 -42.23
C GLU A 661 17.87 34.88 -40.91
N GLN A 662 16.76 35.63 -40.95
CA GLN A 662 16.15 36.28 -39.77
C GLN A 662 14.64 35.99 -39.69
N PRO A 663 14.25 34.72 -39.46
CA PRO A 663 12.85 34.30 -39.59
C PRO A 663 11.91 34.95 -38.56
N MET A 664 12.45 35.40 -37.42
CA MET A 664 11.67 36.01 -36.34
C MET A 664 11.57 37.55 -36.40
N GLN A 665 12.22 38.20 -37.36
CA GLN A 665 12.36 39.66 -37.39
C GLN A 665 11.00 40.38 -37.37
N ALA A 666 10.06 39.97 -38.22
CA ALA A 666 8.75 40.61 -38.31
C ALA A 666 7.94 40.51 -37.00
N ILE A 667 8.06 39.39 -36.28
CA ILE A 667 7.39 39.18 -34.98
C ILE A 667 8.00 40.08 -33.91
N HIS A 668 9.33 40.18 -33.86
CA HIS A 668 10.01 41.08 -32.91
C HIS A 668 9.64 42.55 -33.13
N GLU A 669 9.62 43.00 -34.39
CA GLU A 669 9.22 44.36 -34.75
C GLU A 669 7.76 44.64 -34.39
N ALA A 670 6.84 43.71 -34.68
CA ALA A 670 5.42 43.86 -34.35
C ALA A 670 5.20 44.01 -32.83
N LEU A 671 5.83 43.15 -32.02
CA LEU A 671 5.71 43.21 -30.56
C LEU A 671 6.34 44.49 -29.98
N ALA A 672 7.39 45.03 -30.60
CA ALA A 672 7.97 46.31 -30.22
C ALA A 672 7.04 47.50 -30.52
N LEU A 673 6.33 47.45 -31.66
CA LEU A 673 5.40 48.49 -32.13
C LEU A 673 4.07 48.55 -31.34
N MET A 674 3.71 47.48 -30.61
CA MET A 674 2.49 47.43 -29.80
C MET A 674 2.37 48.59 -28.82
N LYS A 675 1.18 49.19 -28.76
CA LYS A 675 0.83 50.27 -27.82
C LYS A 675 0.44 49.72 -26.44
N LYS A 676 -0.23 48.57 -26.38
CA LYS A 676 -0.54 47.88 -25.12
C LYS A 676 0.76 47.38 -24.50
N LYS A 677 1.10 47.85 -23.29
CA LYS A 677 2.31 47.43 -22.54
C LYS A 677 2.02 46.53 -21.34
N ARG A 678 0.77 46.10 -21.16
CA ARG A 678 0.35 45.14 -20.12
C ARG A 678 -0.50 44.03 -20.74
N PHE A 679 0.16 42.93 -21.09
CA PHE A 679 -0.48 41.72 -21.61
C PHE A 679 0.36 40.49 -21.31
N ALA A 680 -0.23 39.31 -21.42
CA ALA A 680 0.49 38.04 -21.44
C ALA A 680 0.24 37.32 -22.77
N LEU A 681 1.31 36.87 -23.42
CA LEU A 681 1.28 36.23 -24.73
C LEU A 681 2.07 34.90 -24.69
N THR A 682 1.52 33.85 -25.29
CA THR A 682 2.26 32.65 -25.67
C THR A 682 2.56 32.74 -27.16
N LEU A 683 3.84 32.73 -27.53
CA LEU A 683 4.27 32.60 -28.92
C LEU A 683 4.62 31.13 -29.18
N VAL A 684 3.84 30.46 -30.00
CA VAL A 684 4.13 29.09 -30.46
C VAL A 684 4.82 29.18 -31.81
N VAL A 685 6.10 28.82 -31.85
CA VAL A 685 6.89 28.77 -33.06
C VAL A 685 6.81 27.34 -33.62
N VAL A 686 6.10 27.17 -34.73
CA VAL A 686 5.97 25.90 -35.42
C VAL A 686 7.11 25.78 -36.43
N VAL A 687 7.91 24.73 -36.29
CA VAL A 687 9.08 24.46 -37.13
C VAL A 687 8.90 23.14 -37.91
N PRO A 688 9.60 22.95 -39.04
CA PRO A 688 9.58 21.67 -39.75
C PRO A 688 10.03 20.51 -38.86
N GLN A 689 9.49 19.32 -39.10
CA GLN A 689 9.91 18.11 -38.41
C GLN A 689 11.43 17.87 -38.55
N GLY A 690 12.10 17.59 -37.44
CA GLY A 690 13.56 17.41 -37.36
C GLY A 690 14.34 18.68 -37.02
N SER A 691 13.68 19.84 -36.89
CA SER A 691 14.34 21.11 -36.56
C SER A 691 14.80 21.20 -35.09
N LEU A 692 14.37 20.28 -34.22
CA LEU A 692 14.93 20.16 -32.87
C LEU A 692 16.28 19.41 -32.81
N LYS A 693 16.78 18.88 -33.95
CA LYS A 693 18.09 18.22 -34.06
C LYS A 693 19.25 19.20 -34.18
N VAL A 694 19.20 20.25 -33.37
CA VAL A 694 20.21 21.31 -33.31
C VAL A 694 20.60 21.55 -31.86
N HIS A 695 21.76 22.19 -31.68
CA HIS A 695 22.15 22.68 -30.37
C HIS A 695 21.28 23.87 -29.96
N ARG A 696 21.18 24.07 -28.65
CA ARG A 696 20.48 25.21 -28.05
C ARG A 696 20.87 26.55 -28.67
N THR A 697 22.16 26.81 -28.84
CA THR A 697 22.68 28.09 -29.35
C THR A 697 22.25 28.38 -30.79
N GLU A 698 22.16 27.34 -31.63
CA GLU A 698 21.70 27.46 -33.01
C GLU A 698 20.21 27.81 -33.07
N MET A 699 19.40 27.15 -32.23
CA MET A 699 17.97 27.46 -32.12
C MET A 699 17.74 28.87 -31.59
N GLU A 700 18.47 29.30 -30.56
CA GLU A 700 18.39 30.68 -30.04
C GLU A 700 18.78 31.73 -31.09
N ALA A 701 19.76 31.44 -31.94
CA ALA A 701 20.11 32.30 -33.07
C ALA A 701 18.99 32.39 -34.12
N LYS A 702 18.34 31.27 -34.46
CA LYS A 702 17.15 31.26 -35.35
C LYS A 702 15.99 32.06 -34.77
N LEU A 703 15.83 32.03 -33.45
CA LEU A 703 14.85 32.84 -32.75
C LEU A 703 15.24 34.32 -32.64
N GLY A 704 16.47 34.71 -32.98
CA GLY A 704 16.98 36.08 -32.81
C GLY A 704 17.16 36.48 -31.35
N LEU A 705 17.52 35.52 -30.48
CA LEU A 705 17.65 35.66 -29.03
C LEU A 705 19.05 35.24 -28.53
N ASP A 706 20.09 35.46 -29.32
CA ASP A 706 21.46 35.01 -29.07
C ASP A 706 22.26 35.82 -28.01
N GLY A 707 23.16 35.12 -27.29
CA GLY A 707 24.22 35.68 -26.43
C GLY A 707 24.16 35.28 -24.93
N PRO A 708 25.15 35.69 -24.09
CA PRO A 708 25.24 35.33 -22.66
C PRO A 708 23.99 35.63 -21.79
N HIS A 709 23.67 34.68 -20.90
CA HIS A 709 22.55 34.76 -19.95
C HIS A 709 22.78 35.77 -18.82
N GLU A 710 21.90 36.76 -18.64
CA GLU A 710 21.89 37.65 -17.47
C GLU A 710 20.62 37.42 -16.63
N LYS A 711 20.81 37.09 -15.35
CA LYS A 711 19.72 36.95 -14.37
C LYS A 711 19.26 38.34 -13.95
N VAL A 712 18.11 38.80 -14.46
CA VAL A 712 17.53 40.10 -14.08
C VAL A 712 16.18 39.88 -13.39
N GLY A 713 15.99 40.48 -12.21
CA GLY A 713 14.71 40.48 -11.53
C GLY A 713 13.64 41.22 -12.35
N GLN A 714 12.42 40.68 -12.38
CA GLN A 714 11.29 41.29 -13.08
C GLN A 714 11.07 42.72 -12.59
N LYS A 715 11.10 43.70 -13.50
CA LYS A 715 10.77 45.09 -13.16
C LYS A 715 9.27 45.31 -13.33
N GLU A 716 8.69 46.12 -12.46
CA GLU A 716 7.26 46.45 -12.49
C GLU A 716 6.88 47.11 -13.83
N GLY A 717 5.86 46.58 -14.53
CA GLY A 717 5.37 47.12 -15.81
C GLY A 717 5.83 46.43 -17.10
N GLN A 718 6.54 45.29 -17.02
CA GLN A 718 6.93 44.49 -18.20
C GLN A 718 5.84 43.49 -18.62
N SER A 719 5.71 43.23 -19.93
CA SER A 719 4.76 42.23 -20.48
C SER A 719 5.46 40.89 -20.78
N PRO A 720 5.02 39.77 -20.19
CA PRO A 720 5.60 38.45 -20.45
C PRO A 720 5.20 37.88 -21.82
N VAL A 721 6.20 37.42 -22.57
CA VAL A 721 6.08 36.65 -23.81
C VAL A 721 6.75 35.30 -23.61
N HIS A 722 5.94 34.23 -23.57
CA HIS A 722 6.42 32.87 -23.41
C HIS A 722 6.56 32.19 -24.76
N ILE A 723 7.77 31.70 -25.10
CA ILE A 723 8.00 30.95 -26.33
C ILE A 723 7.77 29.45 -26.07
N GLN A 724 7.02 28.83 -26.96
CA GLN A 724 6.97 27.38 -27.15
C GLN A 724 7.45 27.07 -28.56
N ILE A 725 8.13 25.93 -28.73
CA ILE A 725 8.53 25.44 -30.04
C ILE A 725 7.86 24.10 -30.24
N ALA A 726 7.22 23.93 -31.39
CA ALA A 726 6.58 22.70 -31.76
C ALA A 726 7.03 22.29 -33.16
N GLU A 727 7.38 21.04 -33.34
CA GLU A 727 7.59 20.49 -34.68
C GLU A 727 6.23 20.17 -35.31
N ASP A 728 6.10 20.41 -36.61
CA ASP A 728 4.90 20.06 -37.37
C ASP A 728 4.84 18.55 -37.68
N LEU A 729 4.79 17.73 -36.62
CA LEU A 729 4.76 16.27 -36.70
C LEU A 729 3.54 15.81 -37.50
N ASN A 730 3.76 15.02 -38.55
CA ASN A 730 2.70 14.52 -39.45
C ASN A 730 1.77 15.62 -40.00
N GLN A 731 2.28 16.85 -40.17
CA GLN A 731 1.53 18.04 -40.61
C GLN A 731 0.38 18.43 -39.68
N GLY A 732 0.39 17.99 -38.42
CA GLY A 732 -0.72 18.20 -37.49
C GLY A 732 -0.99 19.66 -37.11
N TRP A 733 0.03 20.52 -37.08
CA TRP A 733 -0.14 21.96 -36.89
C TRP A 733 -0.66 22.63 -38.17
N SER A 734 -0.07 22.29 -39.32
CA SER A 734 -0.49 22.83 -40.62
C SER A 734 -1.94 22.48 -40.96
N GLU A 735 -2.36 21.23 -40.70
CA GLU A 735 -3.75 20.78 -40.84
C GLU A 735 -4.70 21.56 -39.92
N MET A 736 -4.31 21.83 -38.66
CA MET A 736 -5.15 22.49 -37.66
C MET A 736 -5.41 23.96 -37.98
N PHE A 737 -4.38 24.67 -38.45
CA PHE A 737 -4.48 26.10 -38.77
C PHE A 737 -4.77 26.37 -40.25
N HIS A 738 -4.90 25.33 -41.07
CA HIS A 738 -5.01 25.43 -42.53
C HIS A 738 -3.87 26.25 -43.15
N ALA A 739 -2.66 26.13 -42.60
CA ALA A 739 -1.48 26.85 -43.08
C ALA A 739 -1.05 26.28 -44.44
N SER A 740 -1.09 27.09 -45.48
CA SER A 740 -0.83 26.66 -46.86
C SER A 740 0.59 26.98 -47.35
N SER A 741 1.33 27.81 -46.60
CA SER A 741 2.71 28.20 -46.89
C SER A 741 3.51 28.50 -45.62
N THR A 742 4.83 28.56 -45.75
CA THR A 742 5.74 29.01 -44.68
C THR A 742 6.54 30.22 -45.19
N PRO A 743 6.58 31.35 -44.47
CA PRO A 743 6.01 31.55 -43.14
C PRO A 743 4.48 31.73 -43.16
N ALA A 744 3.82 31.52 -42.03
CA ALA A 744 2.41 31.85 -41.80
C ALA A 744 2.20 32.23 -40.33
N THR A 745 1.22 33.08 -40.02
CA THR A 745 0.99 33.56 -38.65
C THR A 745 -0.49 33.62 -38.31
N PHE A 746 -0.88 33.10 -37.16
CA PHE A 746 -2.26 33.03 -36.68
C PHE A 746 -2.35 33.54 -35.24
N PHE A 747 -3.45 34.22 -34.91
CA PHE A 747 -3.71 34.72 -33.57
C PHE A 747 -5.01 34.13 -33.00
N VAL A 748 -4.89 33.49 -31.84
CA VAL A 748 -5.98 32.93 -31.04
C VAL A 748 -6.02 33.68 -29.71
N ASN A 749 -7.14 34.33 -29.40
CA ASN A 749 -7.25 35.14 -28.19
C ASN A 749 -7.44 34.26 -26.94
N ALA A 750 -7.38 34.85 -25.73
CA ALA A 750 -7.55 34.10 -24.47
C ALA A 750 -8.94 33.46 -24.26
N ARG A 751 -9.91 33.72 -25.14
CA ARG A 751 -11.23 33.06 -25.20
C ARG A 751 -11.26 31.86 -26.14
N GLN A 752 -10.10 31.46 -26.69
CA GLN A 752 -9.93 30.36 -27.65
C GLN A 752 -10.59 30.65 -29.02
N GLU A 753 -10.79 31.93 -29.34
CA GLU A 753 -11.34 32.34 -30.63
C GLU A 753 -10.19 32.61 -31.62
N PRO A 754 -10.16 31.96 -32.79
CA PRO A 754 -9.25 32.32 -33.87
C PRO A 754 -9.74 33.63 -34.49
N VAL A 755 -9.00 34.72 -34.26
CA VAL A 755 -9.46 36.08 -34.59
C VAL A 755 -8.74 36.68 -35.81
N TRP A 756 -7.56 36.15 -36.16
CA TRP A 756 -6.77 36.63 -37.30
C TRP A 756 -5.78 35.56 -37.78
N GLY A 757 -5.44 35.58 -39.06
CA GLY A 757 -4.39 34.74 -39.63
C GLY A 757 -4.00 35.16 -41.04
N VAL A 758 -2.74 34.91 -41.41
CA VAL A 758 -2.20 35.16 -42.74
C VAL A 758 -1.26 34.04 -43.17
N ASP A 759 -1.42 33.60 -44.41
CA ASP A 759 -0.45 32.77 -45.12
C ASP A 759 0.58 33.68 -45.81
N GLY A 760 1.86 33.45 -45.56
CA GLY A 760 2.97 34.28 -46.07
C GLY A 760 3.58 35.22 -45.02
N ALA A 761 4.48 36.08 -45.49
CA ALA A 761 5.16 37.05 -44.65
C ALA A 761 4.17 38.10 -44.09
N VAL A 762 4.24 38.34 -42.78
CA VAL A 762 3.38 39.29 -42.07
C VAL A 762 4.00 40.69 -42.03
N ASP A 763 3.20 41.73 -42.27
CA ASP A 763 3.61 43.11 -42.02
C ASP A 763 3.64 43.41 -40.51
N PRO A 764 4.76 43.91 -39.95
CA PRO A 764 4.87 44.16 -38.51
C PRO A 764 3.85 45.17 -37.96
N GLY A 765 3.48 46.18 -38.75
CA GLY A 765 2.52 47.21 -38.36
C GLY A 765 1.10 46.67 -38.32
N GLU A 766 0.73 45.84 -39.29
CA GLU A 766 -0.55 45.11 -39.31
C GLU A 766 -0.68 44.20 -38.08
N LEU A 767 0.32 43.36 -37.82
CA LEU A 767 0.30 42.45 -36.67
C LEU A 767 0.21 43.21 -35.35
N ALA A 768 0.96 44.31 -35.19
CA ALA A 768 0.88 45.15 -34.00
C ALA A 768 -0.52 45.72 -33.79
N ALA A 769 -1.18 46.19 -34.86
CA ALA A 769 -2.54 46.72 -34.79
C ALA A 769 -3.58 45.63 -34.44
N VAL A 770 -3.42 44.42 -34.98
CA VAL A 770 -4.26 43.25 -34.65
C VAL A 770 -4.09 42.89 -33.17
N LEU A 771 -2.87 42.76 -32.68
CA LEU A 771 -2.60 42.43 -31.28
C LEU A 771 -3.12 43.52 -30.34
N ASP A 772 -2.93 44.80 -30.68
CA ASP A 772 -3.48 45.92 -29.90
C ASP A 772 -5.01 45.88 -29.83
N LYS A 773 -5.69 45.44 -30.89
CA LYS A 773 -7.15 45.34 -30.93
C LYS A 773 -7.68 44.10 -30.21
N GLU A 774 -7.14 42.92 -30.53
CA GLU A 774 -7.75 41.63 -30.22
C GLU A 774 -7.18 40.95 -28.96
N ILE A 775 -6.03 41.41 -28.41
CA ILE A 775 -5.54 40.87 -27.13
C ILE A 775 -6.57 41.08 -26.03
N VAL A 776 -6.95 39.98 -25.40
CA VAL A 776 -7.77 39.94 -24.20
C VAL A 776 -6.87 40.13 -22.98
N PRO A 777 -7.16 41.09 -22.09
CA PRO A 777 -6.47 41.22 -20.80
C PRO A 777 -6.75 39.98 -19.94
N ALA A 778 -5.84 39.02 -19.98
CA ALA A 778 -5.87 37.82 -19.18
C ALA A 778 -4.59 37.75 -18.33
N PRO A 779 -4.66 37.23 -17.09
CA PRO A 779 -3.45 36.87 -16.36
C PRO A 779 -2.64 35.86 -17.15
N ALA A 780 -1.34 35.74 -16.87
CA ALA A 780 -0.54 34.70 -17.49
C ALA A 780 -1.15 33.32 -17.18
N ALA A 781 -1.28 32.45 -18.19
CA ALA A 781 -1.72 31.08 -17.99
C ALA A 781 -0.93 30.42 -16.87
N LYS A 782 -1.66 29.89 -15.89
CA LYS A 782 -1.13 28.98 -14.89
C LYS A 782 -1.10 27.58 -15.49
N GLY A 783 0.07 26.98 -15.54
CA GLY A 783 0.18 25.57 -15.85
C GLY A 783 -0.40 24.71 -14.72
N ARG A 784 -0.83 23.49 -15.03
CA ARG A 784 -1.39 22.51 -14.08
C ARG A 784 -0.66 21.18 -14.22
N LEU A 785 -0.60 20.37 -13.17
CA LEU A 785 -0.15 18.99 -13.32
C LEU A 785 -1.20 18.19 -14.12
N PRO A 786 -0.80 17.23 -14.97
CA PRO A 786 -1.73 16.31 -15.58
C PRO A 786 -2.42 15.50 -14.50
N GLU A 787 -3.75 15.51 -14.53
CA GLU A 787 -4.57 14.67 -13.67
C GLU A 787 -5.08 13.49 -14.50
N PRO A 788 -4.52 12.28 -14.32
CA PRO A 788 -5.04 11.09 -14.98
C PRO A 788 -6.45 10.79 -14.41
N ALA A 789 -7.31 10.17 -15.22
CA ALA A 789 -8.65 9.80 -14.76
C ALA A 789 -8.61 8.80 -13.59
N ILE A 790 -7.54 8.02 -13.53
CA ILE A 790 -7.28 6.98 -12.53
C ILE A 790 -6.14 7.45 -11.64
N ARG A 791 -6.38 7.43 -10.33
CA ARG A 791 -5.37 7.80 -9.34
C ARG A 791 -4.65 6.56 -8.85
N PRO A 792 -3.38 6.69 -8.42
CA PRO A 792 -2.69 5.65 -7.69
C PRO A 792 -3.60 5.02 -6.63
N GLY A 793 -3.70 3.72 -6.82
CA GLY A 793 -4.40 2.69 -6.13
C GLY A 793 -5.79 2.35 -6.71
N ASN A 794 -6.42 3.21 -7.50
CA ASN A 794 -7.69 2.84 -8.14
C ASN A 794 -7.53 1.55 -8.98
N LEU A 795 -8.59 0.73 -9.00
CA LEU A 795 -8.65 -0.41 -9.91
C LEU A 795 -8.58 0.09 -11.36
N LEU A 796 -7.75 -0.55 -12.16
CA LEU A 796 -7.69 -0.26 -13.59
C LEU A 796 -9.05 -0.67 -14.23
N PRO A 797 -9.70 0.19 -15.03
CA PRO A 797 -10.92 -0.17 -15.72
C PRO A 797 -10.64 -1.28 -16.72
N SER A 798 -11.71 -1.96 -17.12
CA SER A 798 -11.65 -2.94 -18.20
C SER A 798 -11.14 -2.30 -19.49
N ILE A 799 -10.01 -2.82 -19.99
CA ILE A 799 -9.36 -2.35 -21.20
C ILE A 799 -9.15 -3.55 -22.11
N SER A 800 -9.65 -3.42 -23.33
CA SER A 800 -9.45 -4.38 -24.40
C SER A 800 -9.00 -3.68 -25.67
N PHE A 801 -8.10 -4.32 -26.41
CA PHE A 801 -7.54 -3.77 -27.65
C PHE A 801 -7.14 -4.90 -28.59
N ILE A 802 -6.81 -4.54 -29.82
CA ILE A 802 -6.21 -5.45 -30.80
C ILE A 802 -4.71 -5.18 -30.82
N ASP A 803 -3.89 -6.22 -30.74
CA ASP A 803 -2.44 -6.09 -30.87
C ASP A 803 -1.99 -5.88 -32.32
N ASP A 804 -0.71 -5.61 -32.52
CA ASP A 804 -0.09 -5.42 -33.85
C ASP A 804 -0.06 -6.70 -34.71
N GLN A 805 -0.41 -7.86 -34.13
CA GLN A 805 -0.51 -9.15 -34.80
C GLN A 805 -1.96 -9.57 -35.06
N GLY A 806 -2.93 -8.72 -34.72
CA GLY A 806 -4.37 -8.95 -34.92
C GLY A 806 -5.05 -9.75 -33.81
N SER A 807 -4.37 -10.04 -32.71
CA SER A 807 -4.95 -10.74 -31.56
C SER A 807 -5.78 -9.79 -30.71
N PHE A 808 -6.96 -10.24 -30.28
CA PHE A 808 -7.77 -9.51 -29.32
C PHE A 808 -7.28 -9.79 -27.90
N ILE A 809 -6.89 -8.75 -27.17
CA ILE A 809 -6.32 -8.82 -25.82
C ILE A 809 -7.24 -8.10 -24.83
N ARG A 810 -7.43 -8.72 -23.67
CA ARG A 810 -8.06 -8.12 -22.49
C ARG A 810 -7.03 -8.02 -21.37
N LEU A 811 -6.89 -6.87 -20.74
CA LEU A 811 -5.93 -6.73 -19.64
C LEU A 811 -6.28 -7.65 -18.45
N GLU A 812 -7.55 -8.01 -18.30
CA GLU A 812 -8.05 -8.96 -17.30
C GLU A 812 -7.48 -10.38 -17.46
N ASP A 813 -7.04 -10.74 -18.68
CA ASP A 813 -6.39 -12.04 -18.93
C ASP A 813 -5.01 -12.12 -18.24
N PHE A 814 -4.46 -10.98 -17.81
CA PHE A 814 -3.23 -10.87 -17.03
C PHE A 814 -3.49 -10.64 -15.54
N SER A 815 -4.71 -10.89 -15.05
CA SER A 815 -5.02 -10.87 -13.62
C SER A 815 -4.02 -11.70 -12.81
N GLU A 816 -3.69 -11.24 -11.61
CA GLU A 816 -2.66 -11.82 -10.71
C GLU A 816 -1.20 -11.63 -11.16
N LYS A 817 -0.93 -10.88 -12.24
CA LYS A 817 0.43 -10.48 -12.69
C LYS A 817 0.66 -8.99 -12.52
N GLU A 818 1.90 -8.60 -12.23
CA GLU A 818 2.26 -7.18 -12.32
C GLU A 818 2.24 -6.77 -13.81
N LEU A 819 1.74 -5.57 -14.07
CA LEU A 819 1.55 -5.03 -15.41
C LEU A 819 2.17 -3.62 -15.50
N MET A 820 2.89 -3.33 -16.57
CA MET A 820 3.21 -1.97 -17.00
C MET A 820 2.48 -1.66 -18.30
N LEU A 821 1.61 -0.65 -18.28
CA LEU A 821 0.82 -0.19 -19.42
C LEU A 821 1.36 1.17 -19.90
N CYS A 822 2.00 1.21 -21.06
CA CYS A 822 2.61 2.41 -21.63
C CYS A 822 1.76 2.95 -22.79
N PHE A 823 1.27 4.17 -22.67
CA PHE A 823 0.66 4.92 -23.76
C PHE A 823 1.75 5.66 -24.52
N TRP A 824 1.86 5.43 -25.82
CA TRP A 824 2.98 5.89 -26.63
C TRP A 824 2.53 6.33 -28.03
N LYS A 825 3.40 7.04 -28.75
CA LYS A 825 3.18 7.47 -30.14
C LYS A 825 4.39 7.19 -31.02
N SER A 826 4.15 6.85 -32.28
CA SER A 826 5.19 6.57 -33.26
C SER A 826 6.05 7.79 -33.59
N THR A 827 5.43 8.97 -33.57
CA THR A 827 6.07 10.26 -33.90
C THR A 827 6.77 10.92 -32.72
N SER A 828 6.60 10.38 -31.52
CA SER A 828 7.17 10.95 -30.28
C SER A 828 8.48 10.26 -29.94
N GLN A 829 9.61 10.94 -30.17
CA GLN A 829 10.93 10.41 -29.80
C GLN A 829 11.07 9.96 -28.32
N PRO A 830 10.54 10.66 -27.30
CA PRO A 830 10.55 10.14 -25.92
C PRO A 830 9.71 8.86 -25.75
N SER A 831 8.64 8.68 -26.55
CA SER A 831 7.86 7.43 -26.54
C SER A 831 8.69 6.25 -27.03
N LEU A 832 9.43 6.41 -28.13
CA LEU A 832 10.32 5.37 -28.65
C LEU A 832 11.45 5.02 -27.66
N ARG A 833 11.99 6.02 -26.96
CA ARG A 833 12.97 5.81 -25.89
C ARG A 833 12.39 5.04 -24.70
N GLU A 834 11.14 5.30 -24.34
CA GLU A 834 10.46 4.57 -23.26
C GLU A 834 10.22 3.11 -23.64
N LEU A 835 9.79 2.81 -24.86
CA LEU A 835 9.63 1.43 -25.32
C LEU A 835 10.94 0.63 -25.22
N GLN A 836 12.08 1.24 -25.58
CA GLN A 836 13.39 0.62 -25.41
C GLN A 836 13.74 0.39 -23.94
N ARG A 837 13.43 1.34 -23.04
CA ARG A 837 13.64 1.16 -21.60
C ARG A 837 12.79 0.01 -21.04
N LEU A 838 11.52 -0.04 -21.41
CA LEU A 838 10.62 -1.13 -21.03
C LEU A 838 11.08 -2.48 -21.57
N GLN A 839 11.67 -2.52 -22.76
CA GLN A 839 12.29 -3.74 -23.30
C GLN A 839 13.44 -4.26 -22.42
N GLU A 840 14.27 -3.38 -21.87
CA GLU A 840 15.34 -3.77 -20.94
C GLU A 840 14.78 -4.29 -19.60
N ILE A 841 13.67 -3.70 -19.12
CA ILE A 841 12.96 -4.19 -17.94
C ILE A 841 12.39 -5.60 -18.22
N GLN A 842 11.73 -5.81 -19.36
CA GLN A 842 11.16 -7.11 -19.75
C GLN A 842 12.22 -8.22 -19.83
N LYS A 843 13.44 -7.89 -20.27
CA LYS A 843 14.57 -8.85 -20.32
C LYS A 843 15.04 -9.25 -18.92
N THR A 844 14.88 -8.37 -17.93
CA THR A 844 15.36 -8.57 -16.56
C THR A 844 14.29 -9.22 -15.67
N ASP A 845 13.02 -8.88 -15.88
CA ASP A 845 11.88 -9.42 -15.14
C ASP A 845 10.87 -10.08 -16.10
N GLY A 846 11.00 -11.40 -16.25
CA GLY A 846 10.11 -12.19 -17.09
C GLY A 846 8.73 -12.47 -16.49
N GLU A 847 8.49 -12.16 -15.21
CA GLU A 847 7.16 -12.29 -14.59
C GLU A 847 6.28 -11.05 -14.83
N LEU A 848 6.91 -9.91 -15.10
CA LEU A 848 6.23 -8.65 -15.40
C LEU A 848 5.64 -8.67 -16.81
N ILE A 849 4.36 -8.30 -16.92
CA ILE A 849 3.70 -8.10 -18.20
C ILE A 849 3.88 -6.64 -18.62
N ILE A 850 4.33 -6.40 -19.84
CA ILE A 850 4.40 -5.06 -20.42
C ILE A 850 3.49 -4.98 -21.64
N VAL A 851 2.72 -3.89 -21.72
CA VAL A 851 1.81 -3.58 -22.83
C VAL A 851 2.05 -2.13 -23.27
N GLY A 852 2.34 -1.92 -24.55
CA GLY A 852 2.45 -0.59 -25.16
C GLY A 852 1.26 -0.28 -26.07
N LEU A 853 0.41 0.69 -25.72
CA LEU A 853 -0.72 1.16 -26.53
C LEU A 853 -0.34 2.38 -27.39
N CYS A 854 -0.39 2.20 -28.71
CA CYS A 854 -0.05 3.23 -29.69
C CYS A 854 -1.24 4.16 -29.97
N GLY A 855 -1.07 5.46 -29.77
CA GLY A 855 -2.14 6.46 -29.87
C GLY A 855 -2.28 7.18 -31.22
N ASP A 856 -1.47 6.86 -32.23
CA ASP A 856 -1.42 7.60 -33.50
C ASP A 856 -1.33 6.75 -34.78
N GLU A 857 -1.05 5.44 -34.69
CA GLU A 857 -0.85 4.58 -35.87
C GLU A 857 -1.58 3.23 -35.80
N ASP A 858 -1.64 2.53 -36.93
CA ASP A 858 -2.21 1.19 -37.08
C ASP A 858 -1.16 0.06 -36.94
N ALA A 859 -1.62 -1.19 -37.10
CA ALA A 859 -0.81 -2.40 -36.96
C ALA A 859 0.48 -2.41 -37.80
N GLU A 860 0.45 -1.89 -39.02
CA GLU A 860 1.60 -1.99 -39.93
C GLU A 860 2.78 -1.14 -39.45
N VAL A 861 2.50 0.08 -38.98
CA VAL A 861 3.55 0.95 -38.45
C VAL A 861 4.08 0.42 -37.12
N ILE A 862 3.18 -0.08 -36.25
CA ILE A 862 3.57 -0.66 -34.96
C ILE A 862 4.47 -1.89 -35.18
N SER A 863 4.15 -2.76 -36.13
CA SER A 863 4.97 -3.94 -36.45
C SER A 863 6.36 -3.55 -36.96
N ARG A 864 6.48 -2.50 -37.77
CA ARG A 864 7.80 -1.99 -38.20
C ARG A 864 8.63 -1.49 -37.02
N ILE A 865 8.02 -0.76 -36.08
CA ILE A 865 8.68 -0.26 -34.87
C ILE A 865 9.11 -1.43 -33.97
N ARG A 866 8.26 -2.46 -33.82
CA ARG A 866 8.61 -3.71 -33.14
C ARG A 866 9.88 -4.32 -33.70
N ASP A 867 9.94 -4.50 -35.01
CA ASP A 867 11.07 -5.14 -35.69
C ASP A 867 12.34 -4.28 -35.57
N GLN A 868 12.21 -2.96 -35.75
CA GLN A 868 13.32 -2.02 -35.65
C GLN A 868 13.98 -2.01 -34.27
N TYR A 869 13.19 -2.03 -33.20
CA TYR A 869 13.68 -1.97 -31.81
C TYR A 869 13.73 -3.33 -31.10
N GLN A 870 13.41 -4.42 -31.81
CA GLN A 870 13.40 -5.80 -31.30
C GLN A 870 12.52 -5.95 -30.03
N LEU A 871 11.31 -5.38 -30.08
CA LEU A 871 10.40 -5.38 -28.93
C LEU A 871 9.72 -6.75 -28.77
N SER A 872 9.80 -7.33 -27.57
CA SER A 872 9.29 -8.66 -27.24
C SER A 872 7.94 -8.65 -26.51
N PHE A 873 7.50 -7.49 -26.00
CA PHE A 873 6.26 -7.34 -25.24
C PHE A 873 5.07 -6.98 -26.14
N ILE A 874 3.86 -6.92 -25.56
CA ILE A 874 2.61 -6.73 -26.32
C ILE A 874 2.50 -5.27 -26.79
N LEU A 875 2.18 -5.05 -28.06
CA LEU A 875 1.92 -3.71 -28.60
C LEU A 875 0.49 -3.66 -29.13
N GLY A 876 -0.32 -2.78 -28.55
CA GLY A 876 -1.74 -2.60 -28.87
C GLY A 876 -2.02 -1.35 -29.69
N GLN A 877 -3.12 -1.42 -30.43
CA GLN A 877 -3.63 -0.33 -31.26
C GLN A 877 -4.66 0.52 -30.47
N ASP A 878 -4.46 1.84 -30.44
CA ASP A 878 -5.45 2.85 -30.03
C ASP A 878 -5.40 4.08 -30.96
N PRO A 879 -5.49 3.92 -32.31
CA PRO A 879 -5.38 5.03 -33.26
C PRO A 879 -6.48 6.07 -33.08
N ASP A 880 -7.59 5.66 -32.46
CA ASP A 880 -8.68 6.54 -32.09
C ASP A 880 -8.56 7.21 -30.74
N ARG A 881 -7.54 6.88 -29.95
CA ARG A 881 -7.33 7.36 -28.57
C ARG A 881 -8.55 7.13 -27.68
N HIS A 882 -9.35 6.10 -27.94
CA HIS A 882 -10.51 5.81 -27.12
C HIS A 882 -10.08 5.37 -25.73
N ILE A 883 -9.05 4.53 -25.65
CA ILE A 883 -8.52 4.05 -24.37
C ILE A 883 -7.80 5.20 -23.68
N ALA A 884 -6.89 5.89 -24.37
CA ALA A 884 -6.17 7.04 -23.83
C ALA A 884 -7.11 8.13 -23.29
N ARG A 885 -8.17 8.50 -24.03
CA ARG A 885 -9.17 9.48 -23.56
C ARG A 885 -9.95 8.99 -22.35
N SER A 886 -10.32 7.70 -22.29
CA SER A 886 -11.02 7.15 -21.13
C SER A 886 -10.20 7.28 -19.84
N LEU A 887 -8.86 7.28 -19.98
CA LEU A 887 -7.91 7.45 -18.88
C LEU A 887 -7.40 8.88 -18.72
N LYS A 888 -7.88 9.84 -19.53
CA LYS A 888 -7.39 11.22 -19.62
C LYS A 888 -5.88 11.34 -19.89
N VAL A 889 -5.32 10.39 -20.64
CA VAL A 889 -3.92 10.43 -21.07
C VAL A 889 -3.78 11.46 -22.19
N ARG A 890 -3.02 12.52 -21.92
CA ARG A 890 -2.67 13.60 -22.87
C ARG A 890 -1.16 13.82 -22.99
N CYS A 891 -0.38 13.02 -22.26
CA CYS A 891 1.07 13.09 -22.18
C CYS A 891 1.66 11.81 -22.77
N TRP A 892 2.67 11.97 -23.64
CA TRP A 892 3.19 10.87 -24.44
C TRP A 892 4.72 10.82 -24.32
N PRO A 893 5.30 9.79 -23.66
CA PRO A 893 4.63 8.62 -23.13
C PRO A 893 3.94 8.84 -21.76
N THR A 894 2.98 7.98 -21.42
CA THR A 894 2.49 7.81 -20.03
C THR A 894 2.55 6.34 -19.67
N THR A 895 3.28 5.98 -18.61
CA THR A 895 3.45 4.60 -18.17
C THR A 895 2.74 4.37 -16.84
N LEU A 896 1.76 3.46 -16.82
CA LEU A 896 1.04 3.04 -15.63
C LEU A 896 1.64 1.75 -15.10
N ARG A 897 1.97 1.70 -13.81
CA ARG A 897 2.36 0.45 -13.13
C ARG A 897 1.17 -0.09 -12.36
N VAL A 898 0.81 -1.34 -12.59
CA VAL A 898 -0.38 -1.98 -12.03
C VAL A 898 0.06 -3.25 -11.29
N GLY A 899 -0.40 -3.40 -10.05
CA GLY A 899 -0.13 -4.57 -9.23
C GLY A 899 -0.85 -5.83 -9.71
N ARG A 900 -0.50 -6.96 -9.11
CA ARG A 900 -1.11 -8.28 -9.38
C ARG A 900 -2.63 -8.26 -9.16
N GLU A 901 -3.06 -7.44 -8.23
CA GLU A 901 -4.45 -7.21 -7.85
C GLU A 901 -5.24 -6.32 -8.84
N GLY A 902 -4.64 -5.89 -9.96
CA GLY A 902 -5.27 -5.03 -10.96
C GLY A 902 -5.34 -3.54 -10.57
N ILE A 903 -4.61 -3.16 -9.52
CA ILE A 903 -4.61 -1.82 -8.94
C ILE A 903 -3.45 -0.99 -9.49
N LEU A 904 -3.72 0.24 -9.92
CA LEU A 904 -2.68 1.19 -10.32
C LEU A 904 -1.76 1.51 -9.14
N HIS A 905 -0.48 1.13 -9.15
CA HIS A 905 0.47 1.56 -8.10
C HIS A 905 1.00 2.96 -8.35
N SER A 906 1.24 3.32 -9.62
CA SER A 906 1.82 4.61 -9.97
C SER A 906 1.63 4.99 -11.43
N THR A 907 1.71 6.29 -11.71
CA THR A 907 1.65 6.88 -13.04
C THR A 907 2.92 7.68 -13.32
N GLN A 908 3.69 7.26 -14.31
CA GLN A 908 4.85 7.99 -14.79
C GLN A 908 4.46 8.78 -16.04
N PHE A 909 4.72 10.08 -16.03
CA PHE A 909 4.51 10.95 -17.18
C PHE A 909 5.83 11.28 -17.86
N GLY A 910 5.90 11.07 -19.17
CA GLY A 910 7.10 11.27 -19.96
C GLY A 910 8.15 10.18 -19.77
N TYR A 911 9.23 10.31 -20.53
CA TYR A 911 10.43 9.49 -20.45
C TYR A 911 11.25 9.91 -19.22
N PRO A 912 11.63 8.97 -18.35
CA PRO A 912 12.37 9.29 -17.14
C PRO A 912 13.84 9.55 -17.45
N MET A 913 14.45 10.55 -16.82
CA MET A 913 15.89 10.80 -16.96
C MET A 913 16.70 9.72 -16.24
N LYS A 914 17.66 9.11 -16.95
CA LYS A 914 18.54 8.06 -16.42
C LYS A 914 19.47 8.51 -15.28
N GLN A 915 19.70 9.81 -15.09
CA GLN A 915 20.55 10.35 -14.03
C GLN A 915 20.03 11.72 -13.59
N GLY A 916 19.94 11.94 -12.27
CA GLY A 916 19.64 13.25 -11.72
C GLY A 916 20.64 14.28 -12.23
N LEU A 917 20.16 15.32 -12.89
CA LEU A 917 20.93 16.54 -13.17
C LEU A 917 21.22 17.24 -11.82
N GLY A 918 22.26 16.77 -11.12
CA GLY A 918 22.66 17.35 -9.83
C GLY A 918 23.70 16.56 -9.03
N LYS A 919 24.64 15.89 -9.70
CA LYS A 919 25.94 15.62 -9.10
C LYS A 919 27.00 16.45 -9.81
N GLU A 920 27.01 17.74 -9.52
CA GLU A 920 28.23 18.53 -9.40
C GLU A 920 28.24 19.23 -8.04
#